data_AF-A0A2U9PR87-F1
#
_entry.id   AF-A0A2U9PR87-F1
#
_cell.length_a   1.000
_cell.length_b   1.000
_cell.length_c   1.000
_cell.angle_alpha   90.00
_cell.angle_beta   90.00
_cell.angle_gamma   90.00
#
_symmetry.space_group_name_H-M   'P 1'
#
loop_
_entity.id
_entity.type
_entity.pdbx_description
1 polymer ?
#
loop_
_entity_poly.entity_id
_entity_poly.type
_entity_poly.pdbx_seq_one_letter_code
_entity_poly.pdbx_strand_id
1 'polypeptide(L)'
;MQPISHSTLVMAATESSQSSQSSQSSHFAASARGVRRRSAGTLPELEDLLTALRLDDAFTGDAVITGDDPLINSPHRLTTASATALLLGGAAAAAVWSARTGQQTDVAIDAVHALHHLHPTHFVTQQGHPMNVGAEYVAANGVFATRDGHHIMIEAGPPYQKLLNGYLEFFDCPNTKEALQHRIRQWDAEELETALAAAGLPGCRAFTPAQWRKHPQGALLARTPVITIDKIADGDPVPFSTTPTAPLTGTRVLDFTHVLAGPRSTQTLAEYGADVLHVSSPRYPDTLAQHLCVDRGKRCTYLDLARESDAERCGRGDSSAGVRCTQGGPIVATVTEPQTVAVNQLEDRRQPTTTLEGWRRFIEADAPEFELLDDLTWSQLDDDARTRYNEARVAHHSELVVVTTSAIESITNQGRLLTLLNQREIGARRGLIISGAAATGKTTAIKQLGRFHELRTRARFPGDDNRIPVVYVTAPPKGSPRKLAMEFARFLGLPMLNPRMNVTDISDAVCQVLIDARTDIVVVDEIHNLNLDTRAGEELSDHLKYFTEHLPATFVYAGIDVERSGLFTGTRGRQLAGRCGVIHTSAFPDAKEWRQLVAAMEGTLRLHSHPPGSLVAEARYLHRRTGGMIGSLAHLIRAAAIQAMLDGTEQVSRALMDTVLIDYAAHTAAARTAS
;
A
#
# COMPACT_ATOMS: atom_id res chain seq x y z
N MET A 1 31.92 33.52 23.45
CA MET A 1 32.33 32.68 22.31
C MET A 1 31.53 33.14 21.10
N GLN A 2 32.21 33.78 20.15
CA GLN A 2 31.61 34.38 18.95
C GLN A 2 31.30 33.31 17.88
N PRO A 3 30.34 33.56 16.97
CA PRO A 3 30.02 32.67 15.87
C PRO A 3 31.04 32.81 14.73
N ILE A 4 31.46 31.69 14.16
CA ILE A 4 32.39 31.64 13.03
C ILE A 4 31.59 31.78 11.72
N SER A 5 32.02 32.75 10.92
CA SER A 5 31.55 33.12 9.59
C SER A 5 31.72 32.00 8.55
N HIS A 6 30.73 31.81 7.69
CA HIS A 6 30.83 31.00 6.47
C HIS A 6 31.72 31.70 5.44
N SER A 7 32.97 31.26 5.34
CA SER A 7 33.90 31.63 4.27
C SER A 7 33.82 30.60 3.14
N THR A 8 33.54 31.07 1.94
CA THR A 8 33.64 30.38 0.66
C THR A 8 34.95 29.61 0.53
N LEU A 9 34.88 28.29 0.42
CA LEU A 9 36.03 27.43 0.13
C LEU A 9 36.13 27.27 -1.39
N VAL A 10 36.80 28.23 -2.01
CA VAL A 10 37.33 28.12 -3.37
C VAL A 10 38.44 27.07 -3.32
N MET A 11 38.25 25.91 -3.96
CA MET A 11 39.36 24.99 -4.19
C MET A 11 40.30 25.61 -5.23
N ALA A 12 41.46 26.03 -4.75
CA ALA A 12 42.56 26.52 -5.55
C ALA A 12 43.07 25.42 -6.49
N ALA A 13 43.07 25.73 -7.79
CA ALA A 13 43.92 25.06 -8.75
C ALA A 13 45.38 25.40 -8.40
N THR A 14 46.19 24.39 -8.11
CA THR A 14 47.64 24.55 -7.99
C THR A 14 48.24 24.75 -9.38
N GLU A 15 48.65 25.99 -9.66
CA GLU A 15 49.53 26.33 -10.76
C GLU A 15 50.94 25.78 -10.50
N SER A 16 51.42 24.92 -11.41
CA SER A 16 52.85 24.72 -11.64
C SER A 16 53.20 25.20 -13.05
N SER A 17 53.69 26.44 -13.11
CA SER A 17 54.64 27.03 -14.07
C SER A 17 54.75 26.44 -15.49
N GLN A 18 54.23 27.21 -16.45
CA GLN A 18 54.75 27.53 -17.79
C GLN A 18 55.86 26.63 -18.38
N SER A 19 55.49 25.79 -19.35
CA SER A 19 56.12 25.77 -20.69
C SER A 19 55.26 24.96 -21.66
N SER A 20 55.14 25.42 -22.91
CA SER A 20 54.38 24.85 -24.05
C SER A 20 52.87 25.13 -24.13
N GLN A 21 52.51 26.41 -24.27
CA GLN A 21 51.32 26.81 -25.03
C GLN A 21 51.52 26.46 -26.52
N SER A 22 51.24 25.21 -26.92
CA SER A 22 50.99 24.86 -28.33
C SER A 22 50.39 23.45 -28.57
N SER A 23 49.93 22.72 -27.56
CA SER A 23 49.49 21.31 -27.74
C SER A 23 48.08 20.95 -27.28
N GLN A 24 47.22 21.91 -26.88
CA GLN A 24 45.83 21.62 -26.46
C GLN A 24 44.77 21.74 -27.56
N SER A 25 45.15 21.99 -28.82
CA SER A 25 44.22 22.01 -29.96
C SER A 25 44.21 20.70 -30.77
N SER A 26 44.90 19.63 -30.34
CA SER A 26 45.05 18.39 -31.12
C SER A 26 44.35 17.14 -30.56
N HIS A 27 43.64 17.20 -29.43
CA HIS A 27 42.88 16.03 -28.94
C HIS A 27 41.50 15.82 -29.59
N PHE A 28 41.06 16.72 -30.48
CA PHE A 28 39.85 16.54 -31.30
C PHE A 28 40.11 15.87 -32.66
N ALA A 29 41.33 15.42 -32.93
CA ALA A 29 41.70 14.77 -34.19
C ALA A 29 42.04 13.27 -33.96
N ALA A 30 41.06 12.49 -33.48
CA ALA A 30 41.17 11.03 -33.42
C ALA A 30 39.85 10.37 -33.86
N SER A 31 39.82 9.97 -35.14
CA SER A 31 38.83 9.12 -35.84
C SER A 31 37.36 9.58 -35.88
N ALA A 32 36.92 10.00 -37.08
CA ALA A 32 35.52 10.24 -37.45
C ALA A 32 34.72 8.93 -37.64
N ARG A 33 34.81 7.98 -36.70
CA ARG A 33 33.95 6.79 -36.66
C ARG A 33 32.89 6.97 -35.57
N GLY A 34 31.66 6.54 -35.86
CA GLY A 34 30.56 6.55 -34.90
C GLY A 34 29.90 7.90 -34.61
N VAL A 35 30.20 8.97 -35.37
CA VAL A 35 29.49 10.26 -35.20
C VAL A 35 28.14 10.20 -35.90
N ARG A 36 27.06 10.32 -35.14
CA ARG A 36 25.69 10.44 -35.65
C ARG A 36 25.12 11.79 -35.24
N ARG A 37 24.47 12.47 -36.18
CA ARG A 37 23.86 13.79 -36.02
C ARG A 37 22.41 13.82 -36.43
N ARG A 38 21.64 14.65 -35.74
CA ARG A 38 20.25 14.98 -36.06
C ARG A 38 20.16 15.72 -37.39
N SER A 39 20.96 16.77 -37.57
CA SER A 39 21.00 17.59 -38.79
C SER A 39 21.32 16.80 -40.07
N ALA A 40 22.01 15.66 -39.94
CA ALA A 40 22.34 14.75 -41.02
C ALA A 40 21.32 13.62 -41.23
N GLY A 41 20.22 13.58 -40.47
CA GLY A 41 19.19 12.54 -40.54
C GLY A 41 19.64 11.17 -40.02
N THR A 42 20.68 11.12 -39.18
CA THR A 42 21.30 9.85 -38.71
C THR A 42 20.90 9.45 -37.28
N LEU A 43 19.90 10.13 -36.71
CA LEU A 43 19.31 9.87 -35.39
C LEU A 43 17.78 9.72 -35.48
N PRO A 44 17.24 8.78 -36.28
CA PRO A 44 15.79 8.65 -36.49
C PRO A 44 15.03 8.36 -35.18
N GLU A 45 15.61 7.60 -34.26
CA GLU A 45 14.96 7.28 -32.98
C GLU A 45 14.78 8.51 -32.09
N LEU A 46 15.68 9.49 -32.20
CA LEU A 46 15.54 10.77 -31.48
C LEU A 46 14.43 11.63 -32.10
N GLU A 47 14.34 11.67 -33.44
CA GLU A 47 13.28 12.42 -34.13
C GLU A 47 11.89 11.88 -33.83
N ASP A 48 11.73 10.55 -33.80
CA ASP A 48 10.47 9.91 -33.44
C ASP A 48 10.04 10.32 -32.02
N LEU A 49 10.97 10.38 -31.08
CA LEU A 49 10.71 10.78 -29.70
C LEU A 49 10.43 12.29 -29.56
N LEU A 50 11.18 13.14 -30.26
CA LEU A 50 10.92 14.59 -30.30
C LEU A 50 9.51 14.87 -30.82
N THR A 51 9.11 14.19 -31.91
CA THR A 51 7.77 14.30 -32.49
C THR A 51 6.70 13.78 -31.53
N ALA A 52 6.92 12.60 -30.93
CA ALA A 52 5.97 12.02 -29.97
C ALA A 52 5.74 12.90 -28.75
N LEU A 53 6.76 13.66 -28.34
CA LEU A 53 6.72 14.60 -27.22
C LEU A 53 6.38 16.04 -27.64
N ARG A 54 6.16 16.31 -28.93
CA ARG A 54 5.88 17.65 -29.49
C ARG A 54 6.97 18.68 -29.17
N LEU A 55 8.22 18.24 -29.24
CA LEU A 55 9.42 19.06 -29.02
C LEU A 55 10.13 19.42 -30.33
N ASP A 56 9.66 18.93 -31.47
CA ASP A 56 10.22 19.13 -32.81
C ASP A 56 10.27 20.61 -33.22
N ASP A 57 9.23 21.38 -32.91
CA ASP A 57 9.20 22.84 -33.14
C ASP A 57 9.96 23.62 -32.06
N ALA A 58 10.09 23.05 -30.86
CA ALA A 58 10.67 23.74 -29.70
C ALA A 58 12.21 23.59 -29.65
N PHE A 59 12.74 22.45 -30.10
CA PHE A 59 14.17 22.17 -30.19
C PHE A 59 14.65 22.20 -31.64
N THR A 60 15.28 23.31 -32.02
CA THR A 60 15.79 23.55 -33.37
C THR A 60 17.31 23.37 -33.51
N GLY A 61 18.01 23.02 -32.42
CA GLY A 61 19.45 22.78 -32.42
C GLY A 61 19.83 21.42 -33.06
N ASP A 62 21.12 21.22 -33.27
CA ASP A 62 21.66 19.90 -33.62
C ASP A 62 21.83 19.02 -32.37
N ALA A 63 21.71 17.71 -32.57
CA ALA A 63 21.98 16.71 -31.53
C ALA A 63 22.98 15.69 -32.06
N VAL A 64 24.02 15.40 -31.28
CA VAL A 64 25.15 14.57 -31.72
C VAL A 64 25.43 13.43 -30.75
N ILE A 65 25.53 12.20 -31.25
CA ILE A 65 26.12 11.06 -30.53
C ILE A 65 27.52 10.81 -31.10
N THR A 66 28.53 10.77 -30.24
CA THR A 66 29.89 10.31 -30.61
C THR A 66 30.15 8.91 -30.07
N GLY A 67 30.52 7.99 -30.95
CA GLY A 67 30.93 6.63 -30.59
C GLY A 67 30.03 5.54 -31.20
N ASP A 68 30.57 4.32 -31.23
CA ASP A 68 29.96 3.17 -31.89
C ASP A 68 28.91 2.46 -31.00
N ASP A 69 28.13 1.58 -31.61
CA ASP A 69 27.18 0.67 -30.94
C ASP A 69 27.08 -0.61 -31.78
N PRO A 70 27.24 -1.82 -31.19
CA PRO A 70 27.31 -2.12 -29.75
C PRO A 70 28.68 -1.87 -29.12
N LEU A 71 28.68 -1.32 -27.90
CA LEU A 71 29.87 -1.26 -27.03
C LEU A 71 29.94 -2.43 -26.03
N ILE A 72 28.80 -3.08 -25.78
CA ILE A 72 28.70 -4.25 -24.90
C ILE A 72 27.96 -5.37 -25.60
N ASN A 73 28.29 -6.60 -25.25
CA ASN A 73 27.63 -7.79 -25.78
C ASN A 73 26.24 -7.93 -25.15
N SER A 74 25.24 -7.30 -25.77
CA SER A 74 23.85 -7.32 -25.34
C SER A 74 22.94 -7.54 -26.55
N PRO A 75 21.85 -8.31 -26.41
CA PRO A 75 20.82 -8.40 -27.45
C PRO A 75 20.08 -7.07 -27.65
N HIS A 76 20.22 -6.11 -26.72
CA HIS A 76 19.68 -4.76 -26.82
C HIS A 76 20.77 -3.76 -27.20
N ARG A 77 20.40 -2.76 -28.02
CA ARG A 77 21.26 -1.62 -28.39
C ARG A 77 21.34 -0.60 -27.25
N LEU A 78 21.86 -1.04 -26.09
CA LEU A 78 21.85 -0.27 -24.84
C LEU A 78 22.59 1.07 -24.96
N THR A 79 23.67 1.12 -25.74
CA THR A 79 24.41 2.34 -26.00
C THR A 79 23.55 3.37 -26.74
N THR A 80 22.94 2.98 -27.86
CA THR A 80 22.04 3.89 -28.60
C THR A 80 20.83 4.27 -27.76
N ALA A 81 20.20 3.32 -27.07
CA ALA A 81 19.02 3.60 -26.24
C ALA A 81 19.31 4.62 -25.12
N SER A 82 20.40 4.42 -24.35
CA SER A 82 20.80 5.34 -23.29
C SER A 82 21.21 6.71 -23.82
N ALA A 83 22.02 6.76 -24.88
CA ALA A 83 22.46 8.01 -25.48
C ALA A 83 21.29 8.83 -26.04
N THR A 84 20.35 8.19 -26.73
CA THR A 84 19.15 8.84 -27.26
C THR A 84 18.26 9.39 -26.15
N ALA A 85 18.02 8.62 -25.07
CA ALA A 85 17.20 9.09 -23.95
C ALA A 85 17.82 10.30 -23.22
N LEU A 86 19.14 10.29 -23.01
CA LEU A 86 19.85 11.41 -22.38
C LEU A 86 19.91 12.64 -23.29
N LEU A 87 20.12 12.45 -24.60
CA LEU A 87 20.04 13.54 -25.58
C LEU A 87 18.65 14.16 -25.64
N LEU A 88 17.58 13.36 -25.55
CA LEU A 88 16.21 13.87 -25.50
C LEU A 88 16.00 14.78 -24.30
N GLY A 89 16.52 14.41 -23.13
CA GLY A 89 16.53 15.27 -21.94
C GLY A 89 17.28 16.60 -22.17
N GLY A 90 18.46 16.52 -22.81
CA GLY A 90 19.23 17.70 -23.22
C GLY A 90 18.49 18.59 -24.22
N ALA A 91 17.84 18.00 -25.22
CA ALA A 91 17.04 18.70 -26.22
C ALA A 91 15.84 19.42 -25.59
N ALA A 92 15.15 18.76 -24.64
CA ALA A 92 14.06 19.38 -23.89
C ALA A 92 14.57 20.58 -23.05
N ALA A 93 15.71 20.43 -22.38
CA ALA A 93 16.32 21.53 -21.63
C ALA A 93 16.77 22.69 -22.54
N ALA A 94 17.33 22.39 -23.71
CA ALA A 94 17.70 23.39 -24.72
C ALA A 94 16.46 24.10 -25.31
N ALA A 95 15.34 23.40 -25.50
CA ALA A 95 14.07 23.99 -25.91
C ALA A 95 13.56 25.00 -24.86
N VAL A 96 13.60 24.63 -23.57
CA VAL A 96 13.24 25.56 -22.48
C VAL A 96 14.19 26.76 -22.44
N TRP A 97 15.49 26.54 -22.61
CA TRP A 97 16.48 27.63 -22.66
C TRP A 97 16.20 28.61 -23.81
N SER A 98 15.94 28.09 -25.01
CA SER A 98 15.56 28.87 -26.19
C SER A 98 14.28 29.66 -25.95
N ALA A 99 13.24 29.02 -25.41
CA ALA A 99 11.98 29.70 -25.09
C ALA A 99 12.16 30.85 -24.07
N ARG A 100 13.11 30.72 -23.14
CA ARG A 100 13.38 31.73 -22.10
C ARG A 100 14.30 32.86 -22.56
N THR A 101 15.25 32.58 -23.44
CA THR A 101 16.35 33.51 -23.76
C THR A 101 16.42 33.91 -25.23
N GLY A 102 15.69 33.22 -26.10
CA GLY A 102 15.85 33.27 -27.56
C GLY A 102 17.13 32.62 -28.08
N GLN A 103 17.97 32.04 -27.21
CA GLN A 103 19.23 31.43 -27.61
C GLN A 103 19.06 29.94 -27.89
N GLN A 104 19.43 29.55 -29.11
CA GLN A 104 19.50 28.15 -29.49
C GLN A 104 20.75 27.48 -28.91
N THR A 105 20.70 26.16 -28.73
CA THR A 105 21.80 25.38 -28.17
C THR A 105 21.85 24.01 -28.81
N ASP A 106 23.02 23.61 -29.31
CA ASP A 106 23.28 22.25 -29.77
C ASP A 106 23.62 21.35 -28.58
N VAL A 107 23.25 20.08 -28.66
CA VAL A 107 23.51 19.08 -27.61
C VAL A 107 24.34 17.93 -28.14
N ALA A 108 25.24 17.40 -27.31
CA ALA A 108 26.08 16.27 -27.69
C ALA A 108 26.26 15.31 -26.52
N ILE A 109 26.38 14.01 -26.83
CA ILE A 109 26.69 12.98 -25.85
C ILE A 109 27.72 12.00 -26.39
N ASP A 110 28.60 11.55 -25.51
CA ASP A 110 29.50 10.45 -25.78
C ASP A 110 28.83 9.12 -25.43
N ALA A 111 28.91 8.16 -26.35
CA ALA A 111 28.27 6.86 -26.26
C ALA A 111 28.78 6.02 -25.06
N VAL A 112 30.08 6.12 -24.74
CA VAL A 112 30.68 5.42 -23.60
C VAL A 112 30.18 6.05 -22.30
N HIS A 113 30.12 7.38 -22.21
CA HIS A 113 29.58 8.06 -21.04
C HIS A 113 28.09 7.76 -20.83
N ALA A 114 27.29 7.78 -21.91
CA ALA A 114 25.87 7.43 -21.86
C ALA A 114 25.64 6.02 -21.33
N LEU A 115 26.47 5.06 -21.75
CA LEU A 115 26.36 3.69 -21.28
C LEU A 115 26.70 3.55 -19.79
N HIS A 116 27.79 4.16 -19.34
CA HIS A 116 28.17 4.14 -17.92
C HIS A 116 27.15 4.85 -17.02
N HIS A 117 26.38 5.79 -17.58
CA HIS A 117 25.31 6.47 -16.88
C HIS A 117 24.14 5.55 -16.47
N LEU A 118 24.05 4.33 -17.03
CA LEU A 118 23.09 3.30 -16.60
C LEU A 118 23.46 2.66 -15.25
N HIS A 119 24.76 2.59 -14.91
CA HIS A 119 25.23 1.98 -13.66
C HIS A 119 26.27 2.84 -12.92
N PRO A 120 25.91 4.08 -12.58
CA PRO A 120 26.81 5.05 -11.95
C PRO A 120 27.31 4.63 -10.56
N THR A 121 26.58 3.79 -9.84
CA THR A 121 26.96 3.31 -8.49
C THR A 121 28.30 2.57 -8.47
N HIS A 122 28.65 1.86 -9.55
CA HIS A 122 29.94 1.16 -9.66
C HIS A 122 31.15 2.09 -9.80
N PHE A 123 30.92 3.39 -10.02
CA PHE A 123 31.96 4.41 -10.15
C PHE A 123 32.06 5.31 -8.92
N VAL A 124 31.26 5.05 -7.88
CA VAL A 124 31.30 5.81 -6.62
C VAL A 124 32.41 5.24 -5.75
N THR A 125 33.32 6.12 -5.30
CA THR A 125 34.38 5.75 -4.36
C THR A 125 34.43 6.73 -3.20
N GLN A 126 34.84 6.24 -2.02
CA GLN A 126 35.15 7.05 -0.85
C GLN A 126 36.61 6.81 -0.47
N GLN A 127 37.45 7.85 -0.59
CA GLN A 127 38.91 7.75 -0.38
C GLN A 127 39.54 6.61 -1.18
N GLY A 128 39.13 6.45 -2.45
CA GLY A 128 39.64 5.41 -3.34
C GLY A 128 39.04 4.01 -3.13
N HIS A 129 38.18 3.81 -2.11
CA HIS A 129 37.50 2.53 -1.89
C HIS A 129 36.15 2.50 -2.60
N PRO A 130 35.79 1.44 -3.33
CA PRO A 130 34.49 1.33 -4.00
C PRO A 130 33.34 1.31 -2.99
N MET A 131 32.26 2.00 -3.33
CA MET A 131 31.00 1.98 -2.57
C MET A 131 29.97 1.17 -3.37
N ASN A 132 29.63 -0.02 -2.88
CA ASN A 132 28.70 -0.91 -3.57
C ASN A 132 27.31 -0.88 -2.93
N VAL A 133 26.28 -1.09 -3.76
CA VAL A 133 24.89 -1.27 -3.30
C VAL A 133 24.76 -2.64 -2.62
N GLY A 134 25.45 -3.64 -3.17
CA GLY A 134 25.49 -5.00 -2.64
C GLY A 134 24.41 -5.92 -3.20
N ALA A 135 23.46 -5.39 -3.97
CA ALA A 135 22.42 -6.17 -4.64
C ALA A 135 23.02 -7.16 -5.66
N GLU A 136 24.11 -6.77 -6.32
CA GLU A 136 24.86 -7.58 -7.29
C GLU A 136 25.48 -8.86 -6.70
N TYR A 137 25.60 -8.94 -5.36
CA TYR A 137 26.14 -10.12 -4.66
C TYR A 137 25.05 -11.00 -4.04
N VAL A 138 23.78 -10.67 -4.24
CA VAL A 138 22.66 -11.43 -3.71
C VAL A 138 22.39 -12.63 -4.61
N ALA A 139 22.63 -13.83 -4.11
CA ALA A 139 22.51 -15.07 -4.88
C ALA A 139 21.09 -15.29 -5.45
N ALA A 140 20.07 -14.70 -4.81
CA ALA A 140 18.71 -14.74 -5.30
C ALA A 140 18.45 -13.91 -6.55
N ASN A 141 19.29 -12.93 -6.86
CA ASN A 141 19.07 -12.04 -7.99
C ASN A 141 19.45 -12.70 -9.31
N GLY A 142 18.58 -12.53 -10.30
CA GLY A 142 18.84 -12.89 -11.69
C GLY A 142 17.73 -13.71 -12.33
N VAL A 143 18.13 -14.40 -13.41
CA VAL A 143 17.22 -15.12 -14.30
C VAL A 143 17.36 -16.62 -14.10
N PHE A 144 16.24 -17.31 -13.91
CA PHE A 144 16.16 -18.74 -13.60
C PHE A 144 15.27 -19.46 -14.61
N ALA A 145 15.73 -20.62 -15.07
CA ALA A 145 14.93 -21.46 -15.97
C ALA A 145 13.79 -22.15 -15.23
N THR A 146 12.60 -22.19 -15.82
CA THR A 146 11.40 -22.86 -15.30
C THR A 146 11.22 -24.24 -15.95
N ARG A 147 10.28 -25.05 -15.45
CA ARG A 147 10.03 -26.43 -15.89
C ARG A 147 9.67 -26.53 -17.38
N ASP A 148 8.86 -25.59 -17.85
CA ASP A 148 8.36 -25.44 -19.22
C ASP A 148 9.38 -24.85 -20.21
N GLY A 149 10.64 -24.66 -19.79
CA GLY A 149 11.71 -24.12 -20.63
C GLY A 149 11.66 -22.59 -20.82
N HIS A 150 10.74 -21.92 -20.13
CA HIS A 150 10.73 -20.46 -20.00
C HIS A 150 11.70 -20.00 -18.91
N HIS A 151 11.71 -18.69 -18.65
CA HIS A 151 12.56 -18.09 -17.62
C HIS A 151 11.76 -17.10 -16.79
N ILE A 152 12.12 -17.00 -15.52
CA ILE A 152 11.64 -15.96 -14.60
C ILE A 152 12.82 -15.19 -14.04
N MET A 153 12.67 -13.88 -13.93
CA MET A 153 13.61 -13.01 -13.26
C MET A 153 13.07 -12.61 -11.90
N ILE A 154 13.89 -12.75 -10.87
CA ILE A 154 13.60 -12.24 -9.52
C ILE A 154 14.77 -11.38 -9.05
N GLU A 155 14.45 -10.34 -8.29
CA GLU A 155 15.42 -9.39 -7.76
C GLU A 155 15.11 -9.12 -6.29
N ALA A 156 16.15 -9.10 -5.47
CA ALA A 156 16.09 -8.99 -4.02
C ALA A 156 17.31 -8.24 -3.45
N GLY A 157 17.42 -8.21 -2.12
CA GLY A 157 18.57 -7.60 -1.43
C GLY A 157 18.42 -6.09 -1.22
N PRO A 158 19.49 -5.38 -0.83
CA PRO A 158 19.40 -3.99 -0.39
C PRO A 158 18.76 -3.04 -1.42
N PRO A 159 17.86 -2.13 -1.00
CA PRO A 159 17.39 -1.93 0.39
C PRO A 159 16.28 -2.91 0.81
N TYR A 160 15.77 -3.75 -0.09
CA TYR A 160 14.64 -4.64 0.12
C TYR A 160 15.00 -6.02 0.69
N GLN A 161 15.62 -6.06 1.87
CA GLN A 161 15.92 -7.33 2.57
C GLN A 161 14.66 -8.19 2.78
N LYS A 162 13.48 -7.55 2.90
CA LYS A 162 12.18 -8.23 3.00
C LYS A 162 11.89 -9.15 1.81
N LEU A 163 12.29 -8.76 0.59
CA LEU A 163 12.07 -9.56 -0.61
C LEU A 163 12.97 -10.79 -0.62
N LEU A 164 14.23 -10.64 -0.22
CA LEU A 164 15.16 -11.77 -0.11
C LEU A 164 14.61 -12.81 0.87
N ASN A 165 14.21 -12.38 2.07
CA ASN A 165 13.60 -13.28 3.04
C ASN A 165 12.32 -13.93 2.48
N GLY A 166 11.47 -13.15 1.80
CA GLY A 166 10.24 -13.62 1.19
C GLY A 166 10.45 -14.70 0.13
N TYR A 167 11.42 -14.54 -0.79
CA TYR A 167 11.72 -15.59 -1.78
C TYR A 167 12.24 -16.86 -1.12
N LEU A 168 13.16 -16.76 -0.16
CA LEU A 168 13.72 -17.93 0.52
C LEU A 168 12.66 -18.69 1.32
N GLU A 169 11.73 -17.98 1.93
CA GLU A 169 10.59 -18.55 2.66
C GLU A 169 9.55 -19.15 1.69
N PHE A 170 9.28 -18.49 0.57
CA PHE A 170 8.38 -18.99 -0.48
C PHE A 170 8.88 -20.29 -1.12
N PHE A 171 10.17 -20.34 -1.47
CA PHE A 171 10.78 -21.51 -2.11
C PHE A 171 11.25 -22.57 -1.12
N ASP A 172 11.26 -22.27 0.18
CA ASP A 172 11.81 -23.11 1.25
C ASP A 172 13.19 -23.66 0.87
N CYS A 173 14.14 -22.75 0.69
CA CYS A 173 15.49 -23.07 0.27
C CYS A 173 16.55 -22.11 0.84
N PRO A 174 17.82 -22.56 0.93
CA PRO A 174 18.92 -21.68 1.29
C PRO A 174 19.18 -20.61 0.21
N ASN A 175 19.86 -19.53 0.59
CA ASN A 175 20.24 -18.43 -0.29
C ASN A 175 21.42 -18.80 -1.21
N THR A 176 21.18 -19.72 -2.15
CA THR A 176 22.13 -20.06 -3.21
C THR A 176 21.42 -20.12 -4.54
N LYS A 177 22.16 -19.77 -5.61
CA LYS A 177 21.62 -19.76 -6.97
C LYS A 177 21.19 -21.16 -7.40
N GLU A 178 21.92 -22.18 -6.98
CA GLU A 178 21.64 -23.60 -7.27
C GLU A 178 20.35 -24.06 -6.59
N ALA A 179 20.14 -23.69 -5.33
CA ALA A 179 18.94 -24.09 -4.58
C ALA A 179 17.69 -23.42 -5.14
N LEU A 180 17.76 -22.12 -5.44
CA LEU A 180 16.68 -21.39 -6.09
C LEU A 180 16.40 -21.93 -7.48
N GLN A 181 17.43 -22.15 -8.30
CA GLN A 181 17.27 -22.75 -9.63
C GLN A 181 16.62 -24.14 -9.55
N HIS A 182 16.95 -24.96 -8.54
CA HIS A 182 16.35 -26.27 -8.33
C HIS A 182 14.85 -26.17 -7.99
N ARG A 183 14.47 -25.23 -7.11
CA ARG A 183 13.07 -24.99 -6.73
C ARG A 183 12.25 -24.39 -7.87
N ILE A 184 12.77 -23.38 -8.55
CA ILE A 184 12.10 -22.70 -9.67
C ILE A 184 11.87 -23.66 -10.84
N ARG A 185 12.78 -24.62 -11.08
CA ARG A 185 12.60 -25.68 -12.10
C ARG A 185 11.42 -26.63 -11.87
N GLN A 186 10.76 -26.55 -10.72
CA GLN A 186 9.57 -27.36 -10.45
C GLN A 186 8.28 -26.69 -10.94
N TRP A 187 8.34 -25.41 -11.32
CA TRP A 187 7.19 -24.61 -11.70
C TRP A 187 7.19 -24.27 -13.19
N ASP A 188 6.01 -24.11 -13.77
CA ASP A 188 5.86 -23.42 -15.06
C ASP A 188 5.91 -21.90 -14.85
N ALA A 189 6.38 -21.15 -15.84
CA ALA A 189 6.70 -19.73 -15.62
C ALA A 189 5.48 -18.86 -15.29
N GLU A 190 4.34 -19.13 -15.93
CA GLU A 190 3.10 -18.38 -15.67
C GLU A 190 2.52 -18.66 -14.28
N GLU A 191 2.54 -19.94 -13.89
CA GLU A 191 2.08 -20.39 -12.58
C GLU A 191 2.95 -19.77 -11.48
N LEU A 192 4.27 -19.75 -11.68
CA LEU A 192 5.19 -19.16 -10.73
C LEU A 192 5.07 -17.64 -10.63
N GLU A 193 5.00 -16.94 -11.76
CA GLU A 193 4.79 -15.47 -11.80
C GLU A 193 3.52 -15.11 -11.02
N THR A 194 2.43 -15.84 -11.26
CA THR A 194 1.15 -15.68 -10.57
C THR A 194 1.27 -15.96 -9.06
N ALA A 195 1.94 -17.05 -8.68
CA ALA A 195 2.11 -17.43 -7.28
C ALA A 195 3.04 -16.48 -6.49
N LEU A 196 4.06 -15.90 -7.14
CA LEU A 196 4.92 -14.89 -6.56
C LEU A 196 4.15 -13.57 -6.37
N ALA A 197 3.44 -13.10 -7.40
CA ALA A 197 2.60 -11.90 -7.30
C ALA A 197 1.59 -12.00 -6.15
N ALA A 198 0.93 -13.16 -6.02
CA ALA A 198 0.05 -13.50 -4.91
C ALA A 198 0.71 -13.44 -3.52
N ALA A 199 2.00 -13.79 -3.44
CA ALA A 199 2.77 -13.71 -2.20
C ALA A 199 3.30 -12.29 -1.91
N GLY A 200 3.00 -11.30 -2.76
CA GLY A 200 3.58 -9.96 -2.66
C GLY A 200 5.06 -9.93 -3.02
N LEU A 201 5.52 -10.89 -3.82
CA LEU A 201 6.90 -11.04 -4.27
C LEU A 201 6.98 -10.77 -5.78
N PRO A 202 7.75 -9.76 -6.23
CA PRO A 202 7.89 -9.48 -7.66
C PRO A 202 8.59 -10.62 -8.41
N GLY A 203 7.96 -11.17 -9.44
CA GLY A 203 8.60 -12.10 -10.36
C GLY A 203 8.22 -11.73 -11.78
N CYS A 204 9.21 -11.64 -12.68
CA CYS A 204 8.99 -11.22 -14.05
C CYS A 204 9.26 -12.39 -15.00
N ARG A 205 8.21 -12.91 -15.65
CA ARG A 205 8.37 -13.92 -16.70
C ARG A 205 9.00 -13.29 -17.95
N ALA A 206 9.97 -13.99 -18.53
CA ALA A 206 10.61 -13.57 -19.77
C ALA A 206 9.76 -13.98 -20.98
N PHE A 207 9.45 -13.01 -21.84
CA PHE A 207 8.75 -13.20 -23.10
C PHE A 207 9.68 -12.97 -24.30
N THR A 208 9.47 -13.72 -25.38
CA THR A 208 10.00 -13.29 -26.68
C THR A 208 9.30 -12.01 -27.15
N PRO A 209 9.91 -11.19 -28.03
CA PRO A 209 9.26 -9.99 -28.55
C PRO A 209 7.90 -10.24 -29.22
N ALA A 210 7.72 -11.41 -29.87
CA ALA A 210 6.45 -11.78 -30.49
C ALA A 210 5.39 -12.14 -29.45
N GLN A 211 5.78 -12.84 -28.37
CA GLN A 211 4.88 -13.15 -27.26
C GLN A 211 4.49 -11.88 -26.52
N TRP A 212 5.44 -11.01 -26.19
CA TRP A 212 5.15 -9.76 -25.47
C TRP A 212 4.16 -8.86 -26.21
N ARG A 213 4.33 -8.66 -27.54
CA ARG A 213 3.39 -7.86 -28.33
C ARG A 213 1.97 -8.45 -28.39
N LYS A 214 1.82 -9.76 -28.23
CA LYS A 214 0.52 -10.45 -28.17
C LYS A 214 -0.06 -10.46 -26.75
N HIS A 215 0.77 -10.32 -25.73
CA HIS A 215 0.35 -10.28 -24.33
C HIS A 215 -0.56 -9.07 -24.08
N PRO A 216 -1.62 -9.16 -23.25
CA PRO A 216 -2.57 -8.07 -23.06
C PRO A 216 -1.90 -6.74 -22.66
N GLN A 217 -0.96 -6.79 -21.72
CA GLN A 217 -0.20 -5.62 -21.25
C GLN A 217 0.70 -5.06 -22.35
N GLY A 218 1.37 -5.91 -23.14
CA GLY A 218 2.21 -5.44 -24.25
C GLY A 218 1.40 -4.83 -25.39
N ALA A 219 0.22 -5.37 -25.68
CA ALA A 219 -0.72 -4.82 -26.67
C ALA A 219 -1.29 -3.47 -26.22
N LEU A 220 -1.55 -3.28 -24.92
CA LEU A 220 -1.96 -2.00 -24.34
C LEU A 220 -0.83 -0.97 -24.41
N LEU A 221 0.37 -1.33 -23.96
CA LEU A 221 1.54 -0.44 -23.96
C LEU A 221 1.91 0.01 -25.37
N ALA A 222 1.75 -0.85 -26.38
CA ALA A 222 1.99 -0.50 -27.78
C ALA A 222 1.08 0.62 -28.33
N ARG A 223 -0.05 0.90 -27.66
CA ARG A 223 -1.00 1.95 -28.03
C ARG A 223 -1.01 3.11 -27.05
N THR A 224 -0.24 3.02 -25.97
CA THR A 224 -0.18 4.05 -24.93
C THR A 224 0.84 5.11 -25.34
N PRO A 225 0.50 6.41 -25.27
CA PRO A 225 1.48 7.47 -25.50
C PRO A 225 2.69 7.34 -24.58
N VAL A 226 3.86 7.81 -25.03
CA VAL A 226 5.10 7.76 -24.22
C VAL A 226 4.95 8.55 -22.91
N ILE A 227 4.19 9.66 -22.95
CA ILE A 227 3.84 10.49 -21.79
C ILE A 227 2.36 10.88 -21.90
N THR A 228 1.63 10.76 -20.80
CA THR A 228 0.28 11.32 -20.63
C THR A 228 0.33 12.45 -19.60
N ILE A 229 -0.46 13.50 -19.83
CA ILE A 229 -0.58 14.63 -18.91
C ILE A 229 -2.04 14.74 -18.53
N ASP A 230 -2.35 14.42 -17.27
CA ASP A 230 -3.68 14.54 -16.71
C ASP A 230 -3.81 15.86 -15.96
N LYS A 231 -4.76 16.70 -16.37
CA LYS A 231 -5.03 17.98 -15.70
C LYS A 231 -5.82 17.72 -14.43
N ILE A 232 -5.19 17.95 -13.27
CA ILE A 232 -5.79 17.69 -11.96
C ILE A 232 -6.54 18.89 -11.36
N ALA A 233 -6.27 20.12 -11.84
CA ALA A 233 -6.93 21.34 -11.39
C ALA A 233 -6.81 22.47 -12.44
N ASP A 234 -7.70 23.44 -12.38
CA ASP A 234 -7.58 24.70 -13.11
C ASP A 234 -6.65 25.68 -12.37
N GLY A 235 -5.84 26.42 -13.13
CA GLY A 235 -4.93 27.42 -12.60
C GLY A 235 -4.13 28.09 -13.71
N ASP A 236 -3.73 29.34 -13.48
CA ASP A 236 -2.88 30.05 -14.43
C ASP A 236 -1.49 29.39 -14.49
N PRO A 237 -0.90 29.25 -15.69
CA PRO A 237 0.46 28.75 -15.83
C PRO A 237 1.44 29.62 -15.03
N VAL A 238 2.33 28.98 -14.26
CA VAL A 238 3.40 29.69 -13.55
C VAL A 238 4.48 30.08 -14.57
N PRO A 239 4.75 31.38 -14.78
CA PRO A 239 5.76 31.79 -15.75
C PRO A 239 7.16 31.45 -15.26
N PHE A 240 8.06 31.16 -16.21
CA PHE A 240 9.48 31.04 -15.90
C PHE A 240 10.06 32.36 -15.37
N SER A 241 11.11 32.27 -14.56
CA SER A 241 11.85 33.45 -14.10
C SER A 241 12.44 34.23 -15.28
N THR A 242 12.39 35.56 -15.19
CA THR A 242 12.88 36.51 -16.21
C THR A 242 14.41 36.64 -16.23
N THR A 243 15.12 36.09 -15.24
CA THR A 243 16.58 36.12 -15.16
C THR A 243 17.15 34.69 -15.10
N PRO A 244 17.08 33.92 -16.21
CA PRO A 244 17.56 32.54 -16.25
C PRO A 244 19.09 32.47 -16.16
N THR A 245 19.62 31.60 -15.30
CA THR A 245 21.04 31.20 -15.32
C THR A 245 21.23 29.77 -15.83
N ALA A 246 20.15 28.99 -15.89
CA ALA A 246 20.03 27.64 -16.43
C ALA A 246 18.57 27.40 -16.90
N PRO A 247 18.30 26.33 -17.67
CA PRO A 247 16.97 26.07 -18.24
C PRO A 247 15.83 26.07 -17.23
N LEU A 248 16.04 25.49 -16.03
CA LEU A 248 15.01 25.35 -15.00
C LEU A 248 15.17 26.30 -13.81
N THR A 249 16.02 27.33 -13.91
CA THR A 249 16.20 28.32 -12.83
C THR A 249 14.87 28.92 -12.39
N GLY A 250 14.60 28.84 -11.08
CA GLY A 250 13.37 29.31 -10.44
C GLY A 250 12.30 28.22 -10.27
N THR A 251 12.49 27.04 -10.85
CA THR A 251 11.60 25.88 -10.68
C THR A 251 11.92 25.20 -9.37
N ARG A 252 10.90 24.91 -8.56
CA ARG A 252 11.01 24.11 -7.33
C ARG A 252 10.39 22.74 -7.55
N VAL A 253 11.09 21.69 -7.14
CA VAL A 253 10.65 20.30 -7.29
C VAL A 253 10.71 19.61 -5.93
N LEU A 254 9.61 18.95 -5.58
CA LEU A 254 9.53 18.09 -4.41
C LEU A 254 9.57 16.65 -4.88
N ASP A 255 10.57 15.91 -4.42
CA ASP A 255 10.86 14.55 -4.85
C ASP A 255 10.54 13.56 -3.71
N PHE A 256 9.48 12.78 -3.87
CA PHE A 256 9.07 11.70 -2.94
C PHE A 256 9.38 10.30 -3.48
N THR A 257 10.23 10.22 -4.49
CA THR A 257 10.52 8.95 -5.14
C THR A 257 11.62 8.19 -4.39
N HIS A 258 11.80 6.91 -4.72
CA HIS A 258 12.66 6.01 -3.95
C HIS A 258 13.71 5.34 -4.87
N VAL A 259 14.88 5.09 -4.31
CA VAL A 259 15.99 4.33 -4.91
C VAL A 259 16.67 4.97 -6.12
N LEU A 260 16.13 4.84 -7.34
CA LEU A 260 16.88 5.12 -8.58
C LEU A 260 16.09 5.95 -9.60
N ALA A 261 15.02 5.39 -10.19
CA ALA A 261 14.38 5.98 -11.38
C ALA A 261 13.87 7.40 -11.14
N GLY A 262 13.03 7.58 -10.12
CA GLY A 262 12.52 8.89 -9.76
C GLY A 262 13.62 9.85 -9.25
N PRO A 263 14.49 9.43 -8.31
CA PRO A 263 15.55 10.31 -7.82
C PRO A 263 16.53 10.74 -8.91
N ARG A 264 16.70 9.91 -9.95
CA ARG A 264 17.49 10.23 -11.14
C ARG A 264 16.78 11.24 -12.03
N SER A 265 15.47 11.07 -12.27
CA SER A 265 14.70 12.05 -13.05
C SER A 265 14.80 13.45 -12.44
N THR A 266 14.68 13.55 -11.11
CA THR A 266 14.76 14.83 -10.38
C THR A 266 16.20 15.34 -10.26
N GLN A 267 17.20 14.46 -10.23
CA GLN A 267 18.61 14.84 -10.39
C GLN A 267 18.84 15.57 -11.71
N THR A 268 18.31 15.05 -12.82
CA THR A 268 18.42 15.71 -14.12
C THR A 268 17.79 17.11 -14.09
N LEU A 269 16.66 17.29 -13.40
CA LEU A 269 16.08 18.63 -13.23
C LEU A 269 16.99 19.56 -12.41
N ALA A 270 17.62 19.05 -11.35
CA ALA A 270 18.59 19.79 -10.55
C ALA A 270 19.83 20.21 -11.36
N GLU A 271 20.34 19.32 -12.22
CA GLU A 271 21.46 19.58 -13.12
C GLU A 271 21.15 20.71 -14.12
N TYR A 272 19.88 20.90 -14.48
CA TYR A 272 19.39 22.02 -15.29
C TYR A 272 18.95 23.24 -14.46
N GLY A 273 19.23 23.26 -13.15
CA GLY A 273 19.07 24.43 -12.28
C GLY A 273 17.75 24.53 -11.53
N ALA A 274 16.97 23.45 -11.44
CA ALA A 274 15.83 23.39 -10.52
C ALA A 274 16.30 23.29 -9.06
N ASP A 275 15.54 23.86 -8.13
CA ASP A 275 15.73 23.66 -6.69
C ASP A 275 14.95 22.42 -6.26
N VAL A 276 15.67 21.33 -6.02
CA VAL A 276 15.08 20.01 -5.77
C VAL A 276 15.30 19.61 -4.32
N LEU A 277 14.20 19.29 -3.64
CA LEU A 277 14.20 18.67 -2.32
C LEU A 277 13.77 17.21 -2.42
N HIS A 278 14.70 16.30 -2.23
CA HIS A 278 14.44 14.87 -2.09
C HIS A 278 14.05 14.54 -0.65
N VAL A 279 12.86 13.97 -0.49
CA VAL A 279 12.26 13.56 0.77
C VAL A 279 12.20 12.04 0.81
N SER A 280 13.01 11.43 1.65
CA SER A 280 13.01 9.97 1.84
C SER A 280 12.32 9.58 3.14
N SER A 281 11.76 8.37 3.20
CA SER A 281 11.24 7.81 4.45
C SER A 281 12.35 7.13 5.25
N PRO A 282 12.51 7.42 6.54
CA PRO A 282 13.48 6.71 7.38
C PRO A 282 13.11 5.24 7.63
N ARG A 283 11.88 4.81 7.29
CA ARG A 283 11.44 3.41 7.39
C ARG A 283 11.94 2.53 6.24
N TYR A 284 12.26 3.15 5.12
CA TYR A 284 12.73 2.48 3.90
C TYR A 284 14.02 3.18 3.43
N PRO A 285 15.13 3.05 4.18
CA PRO A 285 16.35 3.77 3.85
C PRO A 285 16.97 3.21 2.58
N ASP A 286 17.37 4.10 1.67
CA ASP A 286 18.20 3.77 0.52
C ASP A 286 19.63 3.46 0.98
N THR A 287 20.38 2.71 0.15
CA THR A 287 21.80 2.48 0.45
C THR A 287 22.60 3.77 0.26
N LEU A 288 23.71 3.91 0.99
CA LEU A 288 24.57 5.09 0.86
C LEU A 288 25.10 5.27 -0.57
N ALA A 289 25.43 4.18 -1.27
CA ALA A 289 25.89 4.23 -2.66
C ALA A 289 24.81 4.77 -3.61
N GLN A 290 23.54 4.44 -3.38
CA GLN A 290 22.41 4.99 -4.14
C GLN A 290 22.26 6.49 -3.89
N HIS A 291 22.22 6.93 -2.63
CA HIS A 291 22.15 8.36 -2.27
C HIS A 291 23.26 9.18 -2.94
N LEU A 292 24.52 8.75 -2.79
CA LEU A 292 25.67 9.46 -3.39
C LEU A 292 25.60 9.58 -4.90
N CYS A 293 24.91 8.65 -5.55
CA CYS A 293 24.76 8.62 -6.98
C CYS A 293 23.67 9.57 -7.48
N VAL A 294 22.48 9.51 -6.89
CA VAL A 294 21.28 10.17 -7.41
C VAL A 294 21.00 11.52 -6.75
N ASP A 295 21.62 11.83 -5.60
CA ASP A 295 21.31 13.05 -4.84
C ASP A 295 22.21 14.25 -5.11
N ARG A 296 23.07 14.15 -6.13
CA ARG A 296 23.93 15.26 -6.54
C ARG A 296 23.10 16.45 -7.01
N GLY A 297 23.39 17.63 -6.45
CA GLY A 297 22.65 18.86 -6.77
C GLY A 297 21.30 18.99 -6.06
N LYS A 298 20.88 18.01 -5.27
CA LYS A 298 19.61 18.04 -4.51
C LYS A 298 19.85 18.34 -3.04
N ARG A 299 18.84 18.92 -2.39
CA ARG A 299 18.73 18.95 -0.93
C ARG A 299 18.01 17.68 -0.49
N CYS A 300 18.43 17.08 0.61
CA CYS A 300 17.82 15.84 1.12
C CYS A 300 17.28 16.05 2.52
N THR A 301 16.12 15.46 2.81
CA THR A 301 15.55 15.39 4.17
C THR A 301 14.83 14.07 4.37
N TYR A 302 14.66 13.70 5.63
CA TYR A 302 13.75 12.61 6.00
C TYR A 302 12.41 13.18 6.42
N LEU A 303 11.33 12.53 5.96
CA LEU A 303 10.00 12.64 6.54
C LEU A 303 9.38 11.25 6.61
N ASP A 304 8.90 10.85 7.78
CA ASP A 304 8.06 9.68 7.93
C ASP A 304 6.60 10.14 7.95
N LEU A 305 5.92 10.12 6.80
CA LEU A 305 4.53 10.61 6.70
C LEU A 305 3.53 9.81 7.56
N ALA A 306 3.92 8.66 8.11
CA ALA A 306 3.13 7.97 9.13
C ALA A 306 3.32 8.56 10.55
N ARG A 307 4.23 9.52 10.72
CA ARG A 307 4.32 10.39 11.90
C ARG A 307 3.58 11.69 11.58
N GLU A 308 2.57 11.98 12.38
CA GLU A 308 1.76 13.19 12.28
C GLU A 308 2.62 14.47 12.24
N SER A 309 3.67 14.56 13.07
CA SER A 309 4.59 15.71 13.08
C SER A 309 5.26 15.97 11.73
N ASP A 310 5.58 14.90 11.00
CA ASP A 310 6.28 14.98 9.72
C ASP A 310 5.28 15.22 8.57
N ALA A 311 4.08 14.65 8.67
CA ALA A 311 2.97 14.91 7.75
C ALA A 311 2.53 16.39 7.83
N GLU A 312 2.39 16.95 9.04
CA GLU A 312 2.12 18.38 9.22
C GLU A 312 3.26 19.25 8.69
N ARG A 313 4.52 18.86 8.92
CA ARG A 313 5.70 19.58 8.41
C ARG A 313 5.75 19.58 6.87
N CYS A 314 5.31 18.49 6.25
CA CYS A 314 5.12 18.38 4.81
C CYS A 314 4.04 19.35 4.31
N GLY A 315 2.85 19.33 4.93
CA GLY A 315 1.70 20.15 4.51
C GLY A 315 1.89 21.66 4.73
N ARG A 316 2.62 22.07 5.79
CA ARG A 316 2.83 23.49 6.13
C ARG A 316 3.95 24.17 5.34
N GLY A 317 4.77 23.42 4.60
CA GLY A 317 5.96 23.97 3.96
C GLY A 317 6.89 24.68 4.96
N ASP A 318 7.26 23.99 6.04
CA ASP A 318 8.08 24.57 7.11
C ASP A 318 9.53 24.82 6.67
N SER A 319 9.92 26.09 6.76
CA SER A 319 11.23 26.65 6.43
C SER A 319 12.42 25.99 7.14
N SER A 320 12.21 25.31 8.26
CA SER A 320 13.24 24.58 9.00
C SER A 320 13.70 23.29 8.30
N ALA A 321 12.85 22.70 7.45
CA ALA A 321 13.19 21.55 6.57
C ALA A 321 13.71 21.99 5.20
N GLY A 322 13.71 23.29 4.90
CA GLY A 322 13.98 23.78 3.55
C GLY A 322 12.77 23.72 2.60
N VAL A 323 11.59 23.34 3.08
CA VAL A 323 10.35 23.43 2.30
C VAL A 323 9.84 24.86 2.43
N ARG A 324 9.71 25.60 1.31
CA ARG A 324 8.89 26.82 1.24
C ARG A 324 7.83 26.59 0.18
N CYS A 325 6.60 26.27 0.60
CA CYS A 325 5.42 26.46 -0.23
C CYS A 325 4.97 27.91 -0.06
N THR A 326 5.43 28.78 -0.94
CA THR A 326 4.83 30.10 -1.12
C THR A 326 3.65 29.94 -2.07
N GLN A 327 2.50 30.51 -1.75
CA GLN A 327 1.33 30.57 -2.64
C GLN A 327 1.78 31.05 -4.03
N GLY A 328 1.76 30.14 -5.00
CA GLY A 328 2.39 30.28 -6.32
C GLY A 328 3.47 29.23 -6.60
N GLY A 329 3.03 28.03 -6.99
CA GLY A 329 3.80 27.03 -7.75
C GLY A 329 4.71 26.07 -6.97
N PRO A 330 4.30 24.78 -6.90
CA PRO A 330 5.18 23.69 -7.29
C PRO A 330 4.60 22.85 -8.45
N ILE A 331 5.45 22.41 -9.38
CA ILE A 331 5.12 21.29 -10.25
C ILE A 331 5.38 20.03 -9.40
N VAL A 332 4.31 19.39 -8.95
CA VAL A 332 4.37 18.09 -8.27
C VAL A 332 4.38 17.03 -9.37
N ALA A 333 5.52 16.41 -9.63
CA ALA A 333 5.60 15.24 -10.51
C ALA A 333 5.34 13.98 -9.67
N THR A 334 4.07 13.64 -9.47
CA THR A 334 3.66 12.35 -8.91
C THR A 334 3.40 11.38 -10.06
N VAL A 335 4.27 10.37 -10.22
CA VAL A 335 3.94 9.20 -11.05
C VAL A 335 2.92 8.39 -10.25
N THR A 336 1.64 8.50 -10.63
CA THR A 336 0.55 7.73 -10.02
C THR A 336 -0.12 6.88 -11.11
N GLU A 337 -0.35 5.60 -10.81
CA GLU A 337 -1.19 4.74 -11.65
C GLU A 337 -2.66 5.21 -11.53
N PRO A 338 -3.43 5.20 -12.63
CA PRO A 338 -4.79 5.73 -12.60
C PRO A 338 -5.73 4.80 -11.83
N GLN A 339 -6.29 5.27 -10.72
CA GLN A 339 -7.47 4.69 -10.10
C GLN A 339 -8.68 5.60 -10.31
N THR A 340 -9.66 5.13 -11.08
CA THR A 340 -10.98 5.74 -11.23
C THR A 340 -11.84 5.46 -10.00
N VAL A 341 -12.19 6.50 -9.23
CA VAL A 341 -13.19 6.41 -8.14
C VAL A 341 -14.55 6.86 -8.68
N ALA A 342 -15.52 5.94 -8.74
CA ALA A 342 -16.88 6.21 -9.16
C ALA A 342 -17.73 6.76 -8.01
N VAL A 343 -18.40 7.89 -8.27
CA VAL A 343 -19.36 8.55 -7.38
C VAL A 343 -20.72 7.88 -7.52
N ASN A 344 -21.11 7.01 -6.57
CA ASN A 344 -22.50 6.55 -6.34
C ASN A 344 -22.64 5.72 -5.04
N GLN A 345 -22.18 6.24 -3.89
CA GLN A 345 -22.12 5.47 -2.63
C GLN A 345 -23.42 5.44 -1.80
N LEU A 346 -24.43 6.27 -2.10
CA LEU A 346 -25.62 6.41 -1.23
C LEU A 346 -26.81 5.47 -1.56
N GLU A 347 -26.83 4.83 -2.74
CA GLU A 347 -27.92 3.90 -3.13
C GLU A 347 -27.64 2.42 -2.81
N ASP A 348 -26.43 2.08 -2.37
CA ASP A 348 -26.00 0.69 -2.18
C ASP A 348 -26.29 0.20 -0.75
N ARG A 349 -27.52 -0.26 -0.50
CA ARG A 349 -27.87 -0.92 0.76
C ARG A 349 -27.00 -2.18 0.94
N ARG A 350 -25.96 -2.09 1.77
CA ARG A 350 -25.02 -3.18 2.05
C ARG A 350 -25.74 -4.46 2.43
N GLN A 351 -25.48 -5.54 1.70
CA GLN A 351 -25.94 -6.87 2.08
C GLN A 351 -25.22 -7.35 3.36
N PRO A 352 -25.89 -8.14 4.24
CA PRO A 352 -25.28 -8.64 5.47
C PRO A 352 -24.10 -9.57 5.19
N THR A 353 -23.03 -9.47 6.00
CA THR A 353 -21.86 -10.38 5.95
C THR A 353 -22.18 -11.84 6.29
N THR A 354 -23.43 -12.12 6.70
CA THR A 354 -23.97 -13.48 6.92
C THR A 354 -24.53 -14.12 5.63
N THR A 355 -24.28 -13.51 4.48
CA THR A 355 -24.52 -14.06 3.15
C THR A 355 -23.18 -14.11 2.40
N LEU A 356 -22.99 -15.07 1.49
CA LEU A 356 -21.75 -15.18 0.72
C LEU A 356 -21.50 -13.91 -0.10
N GLU A 357 -22.53 -13.37 -0.76
CA GLU A 357 -22.42 -12.12 -1.50
C GLU A 357 -22.04 -10.94 -0.59
N GLY A 358 -22.75 -10.74 0.53
CA GLY A 358 -22.40 -9.69 1.49
C GLY A 358 -21.04 -9.86 2.13
N TRP A 359 -20.57 -11.10 2.33
CA TRP A 359 -19.21 -11.39 2.78
C TRP A 359 -18.17 -10.99 1.72
N ARG A 360 -18.35 -11.42 0.46
CA ARG A 360 -17.44 -11.06 -0.65
C ARG A 360 -17.34 -9.55 -0.83
N ARG A 361 -18.47 -8.84 -0.78
CA ARG A 361 -18.50 -7.37 -0.81
C ARG A 361 -17.75 -6.74 0.36
N PHE A 362 -17.82 -7.31 1.56
CA PHE A 362 -17.04 -6.86 2.71
C PHE A 362 -15.52 -7.08 2.54
N ILE A 363 -15.11 -8.14 1.83
CA ILE A 363 -13.71 -8.39 1.49
C ILE A 363 -13.18 -7.35 0.49
N GLU A 364 -13.98 -7.07 -0.53
CA GLU A 364 -13.67 -6.19 -1.66
C GLU A 364 -13.82 -4.71 -1.36
N ALA A 365 -14.55 -4.34 -0.29
CA ALA A 365 -14.71 -2.95 0.11
C ALA A 365 -13.37 -2.36 0.61
N ASP A 366 -12.85 -1.37 -0.11
CA ASP A 366 -11.74 -0.55 0.35
C ASP A 366 -12.09 0.17 1.66
N ALA A 367 -11.07 0.54 2.43
CA ALA A 367 -11.29 1.43 3.55
C ALA A 367 -11.85 2.75 2.99
N PRO A 368 -12.87 3.37 3.62
CA PRO A 368 -13.32 4.69 3.21
C PRO A 368 -12.16 5.67 3.43
N GLU A 369 -11.48 6.02 2.35
CA GLU A 369 -10.51 7.09 2.32
C GLU A 369 -11.22 8.34 1.82
N PHE A 370 -11.39 9.29 2.74
CA PHE A 370 -11.93 10.61 2.42
C PHE A 370 -10.85 11.65 2.74
N GLU A 371 -10.50 12.50 1.78
CA GLU A 371 -9.55 13.59 1.98
C GLU A 371 -10.32 14.87 2.34
N LEU A 372 -9.91 15.55 3.42
CA LEU A 372 -10.47 16.86 3.74
C LEU A 372 -9.98 17.87 2.71
N LEU A 373 -10.88 18.74 2.25
CA LEU A 373 -10.49 19.90 1.45
C LEU A 373 -9.73 20.86 2.36
N ASP A 374 -8.81 21.64 1.79
CA ASP A 374 -8.21 22.74 2.52
C ASP A 374 -9.27 23.83 2.82
N ASP A 375 -9.03 24.64 3.85
CA ASP A 375 -10.00 25.63 4.33
C ASP A 375 -10.39 26.66 3.26
N LEU A 376 -9.47 27.00 2.34
CA LEU A 376 -9.77 27.94 1.27
C LEU A 376 -10.75 27.30 0.27
N THR A 377 -10.45 26.10 -0.21
CA THR A 377 -11.33 25.35 -1.11
C THR A 377 -12.69 25.05 -0.48
N TRP A 378 -12.70 24.64 0.79
CA TRP A 378 -13.94 24.39 1.54
C TRP A 378 -14.79 25.65 1.70
N SER A 379 -14.17 26.80 1.97
CA SER A 379 -14.87 28.09 2.09
C SER A 379 -15.50 28.57 0.77
N GLN A 380 -14.91 28.18 -0.36
CA GLN A 380 -15.31 28.58 -1.71
C GLN A 380 -16.37 27.67 -2.35
N LEU A 381 -16.71 26.54 -1.72
CA LEU A 381 -17.78 25.67 -2.21
C LEU A 381 -19.12 26.42 -2.25
N ASP A 382 -19.84 26.25 -3.36
CA ASP A 382 -21.27 26.61 -3.41
C ASP A 382 -22.10 25.67 -2.52
N ASP A 383 -23.37 26.04 -2.29
CA ASP A 383 -24.24 25.32 -1.36
C ASP A 383 -24.49 23.86 -1.75
N ASP A 384 -24.54 23.55 -3.06
CA ASP A 384 -24.78 22.20 -3.57
C ASP A 384 -23.52 21.32 -3.44
N ALA A 385 -22.37 21.85 -3.81
CA ALA A 385 -21.07 21.19 -3.65
C ALA A 385 -20.75 20.96 -2.18
N ARG A 386 -21.05 21.94 -1.29
CA ARG A 386 -20.88 21.80 0.16
C ARG A 386 -21.79 20.73 0.74
N THR A 387 -23.04 20.62 0.25
CA THR A 387 -23.96 19.57 0.67
C THR A 387 -23.42 18.18 0.29
N ARG A 388 -23.06 17.97 -0.98
CA ARG A 388 -22.48 16.69 -1.44
C ARG A 388 -21.18 16.32 -0.73
N TYR A 389 -20.33 17.31 -0.49
CA TYR A 389 -19.08 17.15 0.26
C TYR A 389 -19.36 16.69 1.70
N ASN A 390 -20.29 17.34 2.40
CA ASN A 390 -20.67 16.97 3.76
C ASN A 390 -21.39 15.62 3.82
N GLU A 391 -22.22 15.27 2.82
CA GLU A 391 -22.83 13.94 2.72
C GLU A 391 -21.78 12.83 2.62
N ALA A 392 -20.73 13.03 1.80
CA ALA A 392 -19.63 12.07 1.70
C ALA A 392 -18.81 11.97 3.00
N ARG A 393 -18.61 13.09 3.71
CA ARG A 393 -18.00 13.09 5.05
C ARG A 393 -18.85 12.39 6.09
N VAL A 394 -20.17 12.57 6.07
CA VAL A 394 -21.10 11.85 6.93
C VAL A 394 -21.09 10.36 6.60
N ALA A 395 -21.02 9.99 5.32
CA ALA A 395 -20.87 8.61 4.90
C ALA A 395 -19.57 8.00 5.47
N HIS A 396 -18.43 8.69 5.33
CA HIS A 396 -17.15 8.28 5.94
C HIS A 396 -17.26 8.00 7.44
N HIS A 397 -17.89 8.89 8.21
CA HIS A 397 -18.06 8.71 9.66
C HIS A 397 -19.17 7.74 10.04
N SER A 398 -20.10 7.45 9.13
CA SER A 398 -21.11 6.41 9.29
C SER A 398 -20.52 5.02 9.05
N GLU A 399 -19.50 4.94 8.20
CA GLU A 399 -18.71 3.74 8.00
C GLU A 399 -17.75 3.49 9.16
N LEU A 400 -17.73 2.24 9.63
CA LEU A 400 -16.90 1.87 10.77
C LEU A 400 -15.44 1.76 10.32
N VAL A 401 -14.67 2.84 10.52
CA VAL A 401 -13.22 2.78 10.36
C VAL A 401 -12.66 1.81 11.39
N VAL A 402 -12.03 0.73 10.91
CA VAL A 402 -11.50 -0.33 11.76
C VAL A 402 -10.10 0.06 12.21
N VAL A 403 -9.94 0.29 13.51
CA VAL A 403 -8.63 0.50 14.14
C VAL A 403 -8.04 -0.84 14.58
N THR A 404 -6.80 -1.12 14.17
CA THR A 404 -6.06 -2.31 14.62
C THR A 404 -5.79 -2.22 16.13
N THR A 405 -6.17 -3.27 16.86
CA THR A 405 -5.96 -3.38 18.31
C THR A 405 -5.20 -4.66 18.64
N SER A 406 -4.62 -4.75 19.84
CA SER A 406 -3.96 -5.98 20.32
C SER A 406 -4.89 -7.20 20.29
N ALA A 407 -6.20 -6.99 20.54
CA ALA A 407 -7.20 -8.05 20.42
C ALA A 407 -7.35 -8.54 18.96
N ILE A 408 -7.42 -7.61 17.99
CA ILE A 408 -7.47 -7.96 16.56
C ILE A 408 -6.19 -8.70 16.15
N GLU A 409 -5.01 -8.22 16.56
CA GLU A 409 -3.73 -8.86 16.25
C GLU A 409 -3.64 -10.26 16.86
N SER A 410 -3.98 -10.41 18.14
CA SER A 410 -3.95 -11.69 18.84
C SER A 410 -4.91 -12.70 18.21
N ILE A 411 -6.16 -12.29 17.94
CA ILE A 411 -7.18 -13.15 17.30
C ILE A 411 -6.74 -13.55 15.89
N THR A 412 -6.21 -12.60 15.10
CA THR A 412 -5.76 -12.86 13.73
C THR A 412 -4.56 -13.81 13.71
N ASN A 413 -3.57 -13.58 14.60
CA ASN A 413 -2.37 -14.42 14.70
C ASN A 413 -2.71 -15.84 15.16
N GLN A 414 -3.54 -15.98 16.19
CA GLN A 414 -3.97 -17.30 16.69
C GLN A 414 -4.85 -18.04 15.68
N GLY A 415 -5.80 -17.35 15.06
CA GLY A 415 -6.63 -17.93 14.00
C GLY A 415 -5.78 -18.44 12.83
N ARG A 416 -4.81 -17.64 12.37
CA ARG A 416 -3.85 -18.04 11.33
C ARG A 416 -3.04 -19.27 11.75
N LEU A 417 -2.49 -19.28 12.96
CA LEU A 417 -1.72 -20.40 13.47
C LEU A 417 -2.55 -21.70 13.49
N LEU A 418 -3.79 -21.64 13.98
CA LEU A 418 -4.69 -22.78 14.00
C LEU A 418 -5.00 -23.30 12.61
N THR A 419 -5.28 -22.42 11.64
CA THR A 419 -5.52 -22.84 10.26
C THR A 419 -4.30 -23.55 9.67
N LEU A 420 -3.08 -23.09 9.96
CA LEU A 420 -1.85 -23.76 9.52
C LEU A 420 -1.66 -25.13 10.17
N LEU A 421 -1.86 -25.23 11.48
CA LEU A 421 -1.75 -26.49 12.23
C LEU A 421 -2.78 -27.52 11.78
N ASN A 422 -3.98 -27.06 11.42
CA ASN A 422 -5.10 -27.90 11.01
C ASN A 422 -5.03 -28.38 9.55
N GLN A 423 -4.07 -27.92 8.74
CA GLN A 423 -4.00 -28.23 7.29
C GLN A 423 -3.86 -29.73 6.98
N ARG A 424 -3.21 -30.50 7.85
CA ARG A 424 -2.96 -31.94 7.66
C ARG A 424 -3.66 -32.82 8.70
N GLU A 425 -4.52 -32.23 9.52
CA GLU A 425 -5.25 -32.97 10.54
C GLU A 425 -6.43 -33.71 9.89
N ILE A 426 -6.47 -35.03 10.09
CA ILE A 426 -7.49 -35.92 9.48
C ILE A 426 -8.71 -36.08 10.40
N GLY A 427 -8.58 -35.74 11.69
CA GLY A 427 -9.66 -35.75 12.68
C GLY A 427 -10.25 -34.37 13.00
N ALA A 428 -11.01 -34.29 14.10
CA ALA A 428 -11.58 -33.02 14.56
C ALA A 428 -10.50 -32.02 15.00
N ARG A 429 -10.45 -30.92 14.25
CA ARG A 429 -9.47 -29.82 14.30
C ARG A 429 -9.56 -29.00 15.58
N ARG A 430 -8.48 -28.29 15.91
CA ARG A 430 -8.48 -27.32 17.02
C ARG A 430 -9.25 -26.07 16.63
N GLY A 431 -10.07 -25.56 17.55
CA GLY A 431 -10.86 -24.35 17.35
C GLY A 431 -10.36 -23.15 18.15
N LEU A 432 -11.01 -22.01 17.96
CA LEU A 432 -10.77 -20.78 18.71
C LEU A 432 -12.09 -20.26 19.31
N ILE A 433 -12.06 -19.85 20.57
CA ILE A 433 -13.19 -19.18 21.24
C ILE A 433 -12.76 -17.76 21.59
N ILE A 434 -13.56 -16.78 21.16
CA ILE A 434 -13.43 -15.38 21.55
C ILE A 434 -14.56 -15.07 22.54
N SER A 435 -14.18 -14.85 23.80
CA SER A 435 -15.12 -14.59 24.89
C SER A 435 -14.94 -13.17 25.43
N GLY A 436 -16.04 -12.50 25.80
CA GLY A 436 -15.97 -11.19 26.47
C GLY A 436 -17.28 -10.42 26.41
N ALA A 437 -17.41 -9.39 27.26
CA ALA A 437 -18.62 -8.56 27.36
C ALA A 437 -19.08 -7.95 26.01
N ALA A 438 -20.34 -7.53 25.91
CA ALA A 438 -20.81 -6.77 24.74
C ALA A 438 -19.93 -5.54 24.50
N ALA A 439 -19.78 -5.08 23.25
CA ALA A 439 -18.98 -3.90 22.88
C ALA A 439 -17.45 -3.96 23.11
N THR A 440 -16.86 -5.14 23.33
CA THR A 440 -15.38 -5.32 23.40
C THR A 440 -14.68 -5.44 22.03
N GLY A 441 -15.41 -5.36 20.91
CA GLY A 441 -14.84 -5.43 19.56
C GLY A 441 -14.65 -6.84 18.98
N LYS A 442 -15.20 -7.89 19.61
CA LYS A 442 -15.11 -9.29 19.17
C LYS A 442 -15.52 -9.49 17.70
N THR A 443 -16.73 -9.05 17.34
CA THR A 443 -17.27 -9.20 15.99
C THR A 443 -16.38 -8.52 14.95
N THR A 444 -15.83 -7.34 15.26
CA THR A 444 -14.88 -6.67 14.38
C THR A 444 -13.60 -7.49 14.22
N ALA A 445 -13.04 -8.00 15.32
CA ALA A 445 -11.81 -8.79 15.29
C ALA A 445 -11.93 -10.11 14.51
N ILE A 446 -13.01 -10.85 14.69
CA ILE A 446 -13.23 -12.10 13.94
C ILE A 446 -13.51 -11.85 12.45
N LYS A 447 -14.18 -10.73 12.11
CA LYS A 447 -14.35 -10.33 10.71
C LYS A 447 -13.02 -9.94 10.07
N GLN A 448 -12.12 -9.28 10.80
CA GLN A 448 -10.77 -8.97 10.33
C GLN A 448 -9.91 -10.23 10.14
N LEU A 449 -9.98 -11.19 11.08
CA LEU A 449 -9.36 -12.51 10.90
C LEU A 449 -9.85 -13.17 9.61
N GLY A 450 -11.17 -13.22 9.41
CA GLY A 450 -11.77 -13.79 8.21
C GLY A 450 -11.34 -13.05 6.94
N ARG A 451 -11.35 -11.70 6.97
CA ARG A 451 -10.92 -10.88 5.84
C ARG A 451 -9.46 -11.11 5.45
N PHE A 452 -8.57 -11.11 6.44
CA PHE A 452 -7.15 -11.37 6.24
C PHE A 452 -6.91 -12.77 5.66
N HIS A 453 -7.59 -13.79 6.18
CA HIS A 453 -7.48 -15.15 5.68
C HIS A 453 -8.01 -15.27 4.24
N GLU A 454 -9.18 -14.69 3.95
CA GLU A 454 -9.77 -14.77 2.63
C GLU A 454 -8.93 -14.07 1.55
N LEU A 455 -8.48 -12.84 1.80
CA LEU A 455 -7.60 -12.13 0.87
C LEU A 455 -6.33 -12.92 0.57
N ARG A 456 -5.74 -13.53 1.60
CA ARG A 456 -4.55 -14.37 1.46
C ARG A 456 -4.82 -15.65 0.68
N THR A 457 -5.96 -16.30 0.91
CA THR A 457 -6.34 -17.52 0.18
C THR A 457 -6.69 -17.21 -1.28
N ARG A 458 -7.39 -16.11 -1.56
CA ARG A 458 -7.67 -15.64 -2.93
C ARG A 458 -6.38 -15.29 -3.67
N ALA A 459 -5.43 -14.65 -2.99
CA ALA A 459 -4.11 -14.42 -3.55
C ALA A 459 -3.44 -15.77 -3.89
N ARG A 460 -3.41 -16.72 -2.94
CA ARG A 460 -2.77 -18.04 -3.16
C ARG A 460 -3.42 -18.89 -4.27
N PHE A 461 -4.72 -18.73 -4.50
CA PHE A 461 -5.48 -19.47 -5.51
C PHE A 461 -6.26 -18.51 -6.42
N PRO A 462 -5.57 -17.71 -7.25
CA PRO A 462 -6.22 -16.68 -8.05
C PRO A 462 -7.10 -17.30 -9.15
N GLY A 463 -8.29 -16.75 -9.36
CA GLY A 463 -9.25 -17.23 -10.35
C GLY A 463 -10.06 -18.48 -9.95
N ASP A 464 -9.85 -19.02 -8.74
CA ASP A 464 -10.65 -20.13 -8.20
C ASP A 464 -11.92 -19.60 -7.50
N ASP A 465 -12.89 -19.13 -8.29
CA ASP A 465 -14.15 -18.55 -7.81
C ASP A 465 -15.05 -19.56 -7.06
N ASN A 466 -14.72 -20.85 -7.17
CA ASN A 466 -15.40 -21.95 -6.48
C ASN A 466 -14.99 -22.04 -5.01
N ARG A 467 -13.92 -21.35 -4.58
CA ARG A 467 -13.50 -21.35 -3.18
C ARG A 467 -14.36 -20.43 -2.33
N ILE A 468 -14.67 -20.92 -1.13
CA ILE A 468 -15.28 -20.14 -0.05
C ILE A 468 -14.36 -20.31 1.18
N PRO A 469 -13.25 -19.54 1.27
CA PRO A 469 -12.25 -19.73 2.31
C PRO A 469 -12.81 -19.51 3.72
N VAL A 470 -13.75 -18.57 3.86
CA VAL A 470 -14.36 -18.22 5.15
C VAL A 470 -15.88 -18.25 5.05
N VAL A 471 -16.49 -18.92 6.01
CA VAL A 471 -17.94 -18.86 6.26
C VAL A 471 -18.18 -18.06 7.53
N TYR A 472 -19.09 -17.08 7.47
CA TYR A 472 -19.47 -16.26 8.62
C TYR A 472 -20.97 -16.36 8.87
N VAL A 473 -21.36 -16.97 10.00
CA VAL A 473 -22.77 -17.10 10.41
C VAL A 473 -22.96 -16.55 11.83
N THR A 474 -24.20 -16.15 12.13
CA THR A 474 -24.61 -15.74 13.47
C THR A 474 -25.50 -16.81 14.07
N ALA A 475 -25.26 -17.21 15.31
CA ALA A 475 -26.05 -18.21 15.99
C ALA A 475 -27.50 -17.71 16.18
N PRO A 476 -28.52 -18.49 15.77
CA PRO A 476 -29.90 -18.03 15.81
C PRO A 476 -30.44 -17.95 17.25
N PRO A 477 -31.29 -16.96 17.59
CA PRO A 477 -31.88 -16.85 18.92
C PRO A 477 -32.81 -18.03 19.20
N LYS A 478 -32.72 -18.61 20.41
CA LYS A 478 -33.44 -19.84 20.78
C LYS A 478 -33.23 -20.92 19.70
N GLY A 479 -31.95 -21.14 19.40
CA GLY A 479 -31.50 -21.97 18.28
C GLY A 479 -31.89 -23.44 18.43
N SER A 480 -32.11 -24.09 17.29
CA SER A 480 -32.21 -25.55 17.17
C SER A 480 -31.20 -26.01 16.10
N PRO A 481 -30.81 -27.30 16.09
CA PRO A 481 -29.91 -27.85 15.06
C PRO A 481 -30.32 -27.45 13.64
N ARG A 482 -31.63 -27.55 13.34
CA ARG A 482 -32.21 -27.15 12.06
C ARG A 482 -32.01 -25.66 11.75
N LYS A 483 -32.25 -24.77 12.72
CA LYS A 483 -32.08 -23.33 12.49
C LYS A 483 -30.63 -22.99 12.22
N LEU A 484 -29.69 -23.58 12.96
CA LEU A 484 -28.26 -23.36 12.74
C LEU A 484 -27.84 -23.85 11.34
N ALA A 485 -28.23 -25.08 10.95
CA ALA A 485 -27.97 -25.60 9.62
C ALA A 485 -28.56 -24.70 8.51
N MET A 486 -29.72 -24.10 8.77
CA MET A 486 -30.35 -23.13 7.86
C MET A 486 -29.56 -21.82 7.74
N GLU A 487 -28.87 -21.35 8.81
CA GLU A 487 -27.99 -20.18 8.72
C GLU A 487 -26.80 -20.44 7.80
N PHE A 488 -26.21 -21.64 7.85
CA PHE A 488 -25.17 -22.06 6.91
C PHE A 488 -25.70 -22.15 5.47
N ALA A 489 -26.86 -22.77 5.26
CA ALA A 489 -27.48 -22.87 3.94
C ALA A 489 -27.81 -21.49 3.36
N ARG A 490 -28.28 -20.56 4.21
CA ARG A 490 -28.55 -19.16 3.84
C ARG A 490 -27.25 -18.43 3.48
N PHE A 491 -26.18 -18.63 4.24
CA PHE A 491 -24.87 -18.04 3.91
C PHE A 491 -24.46 -18.45 2.49
N LEU A 492 -24.57 -19.74 2.17
CA LEU A 492 -24.19 -20.30 0.87
C LEU A 492 -25.14 -19.96 -0.27
N GLY A 493 -26.27 -19.28 -0.01
CA GLY A 493 -27.28 -18.98 -1.02
C GLY A 493 -27.96 -20.24 -1.59
N LEU A 494 -27.98 -21.34 -0.83
CA LEU A 494 -28.63 -22.57 -1.29
C LEU A 494 -30.13 -22.31 -1.49
N PRO A 495 -30.70 -22.66 -2.66
CA PRO A 495 -32.11 -22.42 -2.93
C PRO A 495 -32.97 -23.07 -1.84
N MET A 496 -33.93 -22.31 -1.31
CA MET A 496 -34.78 -22.65 -0.16
C MET A 496 -35.12 -24.14 -0.14
N LEU A 497 -34.39 -24.86 0.72
CA LEU A 497 -34.46 -26.30 0.86
C LEU A 497 -35.91 -26.71 1.15
N ASN A 498 -36.38 -27.74 0.45
CA ASN A 498 -37.74 -28.26 0.56
C ASN A 498 -38.16 -28.38 2.04
N PRO A 499 -39.34 -27.86 2.45
CA PRO A 499 -39.81 -27.91 3.84
C PRO A 499 -39.78 -29.31 4.48
N ARG A 500 -39.78 -30.37 3.66
CA ARG A 500 -39.71 -31.78 4.08
C ARG A 500 -38.31 -32.30 4.42
N MET A 501 -37.23 -31.60 4.05
CA MET A 501 -35.88 -32.04 4.38
C MET A 501 -35.69 -32.03 5.89
N ASN A 502 -35.11 -33.10 6.44
CA ASN A 502 -34.78 -33.17 7.87
C ASN A 502 -33.48 -32.39 8.16
N VAL A 503 -33.05 -32.31 9.43
CA VAL A 503 -31.82 -31.56 9.77
C VAL A 503 -30.56 -32.21 9.18
N THR A 504 -30.48 -33.54 9.17
CA THR A 504 -29.34 -34.29 8.63
C THR A 504 -29.18 -34.02 7.14
N ASP A 505 -30.27 -34.06 6.36
CA ASP A 505 -30.25 -33.78 4.92
C ASP A 505 -29.69 -32.36 4.64
N ILE A 506 -30.05 -31.38 5.47
CA ILE A 506 -29.57 -29.99 5.34
C ILE A 506 -28.07 -29.93 5.67
N SER A 507 -27.66 -30.54 6.79
CA SER A 507 -26.28 -30.49 7.24
C SER A 507 -25.34 -31.24 6.33
N ASP A 508 -25.76 -32.35 5.73
CA ASP A 508 -24.97 -33.11 4.75
C ASP A 508 -24.78 -32.29 3.48
N ALA A 509 -25.84 -31.64 2.99
CA ALA A 509 -25.75 -30.74 1.84
C ALA A 509 -24.81 -29.55 2.11
N VAL A 510 -24.92 -28.92 3.28
CA VAL A 510 -24.01 -27.85 3.72
C VAL A 510 -22.57 -28.36 3.79
N CYS A 511 -22.33 -29.50 4.43
CA CYS A 511 -21.01 -30.10 4.55
C CYS A 511 -20.39 -30.36 3.18
N GLN A 512 -21.15 -30.96 2.27
CA GLN A 512 -20.70 -31.25 0.91
C GLN A 512 -20.28 -29.99 0.17
N VAL A 513 -21.12 -28.94 0.19
CA VAL A 513 -20.82 -27.67 -0.48
C VAL A 513 -19.57 -27.01 0.10
N LEU A 514 -19.40 -27.01 1.42
CA LEU A 514 -18.22 -26.40 2.07
C LEU A 514 -16.93 -27.21 1.84
N ILE A 515 -17.03 -28.53 1.73
CA ILE A 515 -15.91 -29.40 1.35
C ILE A 515 -15.49 -29.11 -0.10
N ASP A 516 -16.46 -29.09 -1.02
CA ASP A 516 -16.22 -28.82 -2.44
C ASP A 516 -15.67 -27.40 -2.66
N ALA A 517 -16.16 -26.44 -1.88
CA ALA A 517 -15.70 -25.06 -1.86
C ALA A 517 -14.40 -24.84 -1.07
N ARG A 518 -13.79 -25.91 -0.53
CA ARG A 518 -12.50 -25.88 0.18
C ARG A 518 -12.45 -24.83 1.29
N THR A 519 -13.48 -24.81 2.14
CA THR A 519 -13.57 -23.87 3.27
C THR A 519 -12.52 -24.16 4.33
N ASP A 520 -11.78 -23.12 4.72
CA ASP A 520 -10.69 -23.21 5.70
C ASP A 520 -11.13 -22.77 7.11
N ILE A 521 -12.02 -21.77 7.20
CA ILE A 521 -12.47 -21.17 8.46
C ILE A 521 -14.01 -21.09 8.49
N VAL A 522 -14.58 -21.53 9.60
CA VAL A 522 -16.01 -21.35 9.92
C VAL A 522 -16.13 -20.48 11.17
N VAL A 523 -16.73 -19.30 11.03
CA VAL A 523 -17.00 -18.36 12.12
C VAL A 523 -18.46 -18.47 12.53
N VAL A 524 -18.71 -18.72 13.82
CA VAL A 524 -20.04 -18.70 14.43
C VAL A 524 -20.07 -17.62 15.51
N ASP A 525 -20.64 -16.47 15.16
CA ASP A 525 -20.78 -15.31 16.06
C ASP A 525 -22.03 -15.42 16.93
N GLU A 526 -22.08 -14.65 18.02
CA GLU A 526 -23.18 -14.60 18.98
C GLU A 526 -23.56 -15.98 19.56
N ILE A 527 -22.57 -16.84 19.78
CA ILE A 527 -22.77 -18.24 20.20
C ILE A 527 -23.49 -18.37 21.55
N HIS A 528 -23.49 -17.32 22.37
CA HIS A 528 -24.21 -17.23 23.64
C HIS A 528 -25.74 -17.16 23.47
N ASN A 529 -26.27 -16.91 22.26
CA ASN A 529 -27.69 -17.03 21.95
C ASN A 529 -28.22 -18.46 22.05
N LEU A 530 -27.30 -19.43 22.17
CA LEU A 530 -27.60 -20.83 22.36
C LEU A 530 -27.80 -21.10 23.86
N ASN A 531 -29.04 -21.17 24.31
CA ASN A 531 -29.36 -21.51 25.70
C ASN A 531 -29.21 -23.04 25.92
N LEU A 532 -28.11 -23.45 26.54
CA LEU A 532 -27.73 -24.86 26.71
C LEU A 532 -28.28 -25.54 27.96
N ASP A 533 -28.97 -24.82 28.85
CA ASP A 533 -29.66 -25.41 30.01
C ASP A 533 -30.96 -26.14 29.61
N THR A 534 -31.18 -26.29 28.30
CA THR A 534 -32.36 -26.93 27.71
C THR A 534 -31.93 -28.11 26.86
N ARG A 535 -32.78 -29.14 26.76
CA ARG A 535 -32.57 -30.30 25.88
C ARG A 535 -32.27 -29.90 24.43
N ALA A 536 -32.89 -28.81 23.95
CA ALA A 536 -32.65 -28.27 22.61
C ALA A 536 -31.22 -27.74 22.43
N GLY A 537 -30.59 -27.25 23.49
CA GLY A 537 -29.20 -26.81 23.49
C GLY A 537 -28.20 -27.97 23.50
N GLU A 538 -28.47 -29.05 24.24
CA GLU A 538 -27.65 -30.27 24.16
C GLU A 538 -27.63 -30.83 22.73
N GLU A 539 -28.81 -30.93 22.10
CA GLU A 539 -28.96 -31.36 20.71
C GLU A 539 -28.20 -30.44 19.73
N LEU A 540 -28.08 -29.15 20.04
CA LEU A 540 -27.34 -28.19 19.24
C LEU A 540 -25.82 -28.29 19.42
N SER A 541 -25.33 -28.56 20.63
CA SER A 541 -23.91 -28.82 20.90
C SER A 541 -23.44 -30.08 20.16
N ASP A 542 -24.28 -31.13 20.16
CA ASP A 542 -24.06 -32.34 19.35
C ASP A 542 -23.99 -32.00 17.85
N HIS A 543 -24.81 -31.07 17.40
CA HIS A 543 -24.83 -30.64 16.00
C HIS A 543 -23.61 -29.79 15.59
N LEU A 544 -23.10 -28.94 16.48
CA LEU A 544 -21.84 -28.21 16.26
C LEU A 544 -20.65 -29.19 16.22
N LYS A 545 -20.67 -30.21 17.08
CA LYS A 545 -19.69 -31.29 17.03
C LYS A 545 -19.76 -32.04 15.70
N TYR A 546 -20.96 -32.35 15.21
CA TYR A 546 -21.16 -32.96 13.89
C TYR A 546 -20.46 -32.15 12.79
N PHE A 547 -20.72 -30.85 12.70
CA PHE A 547 -20.04 -29.98 11.73
C PHE A 547 -18.51 -29.97 11.92
N THR A 548 -18.02 -29.90 13.16
CA THR A 548 -16.57 -29.88 13.45
C THR A 548 -15.87 -31.19 13.06
N GLU A 549 -16.56 -32.33 13.10
CA GLU A 549 -16.02 -33.63 12.72
C GLU A 549 -16.10 -33.90 11.21
N HIS A 550 -17.09 -33.32 10.52
CA HIS A 550 -17.35 -33.58 9.09
C HIS A 550 -16.81 -32.50 8.16
N LEU A 551 -16.45 -31.31 8.67
CA LEU A 551 -15.88 -30.23 7.88
C LEU A 551 -14.37 -30.12 8.04
N PRO A 552 -13.62 -29.98 6.93
CA PRO A 552 -12.18 -29.78 6.97
C PRO A 552 -11.73 -28.36 7.37
N ALA A 553 -12.47 -27.69 8.26
CA ALA A 553 -12.31 -26.27 8.57
C ALA A 553 -11.94 -26.02 10.05
N THR A 554 -11.28 -24.89 10.30
CA THR A 554 -11.01 -24.35 11.64
C THR A 554 -12.22 -23.59 12.13
N PHE A 555 -12.80 -24.02 13.26
CA PHE A 555 -13.97 -23.35 13.84
C PHE A 555 -13.57 -22.23 14.80
N VAL A 556 -14.20 -21.08 14.62
CA VAL A 556 -14.03 -19.87 15.43
C VAL A 556 -15.38 -19.49 16.02
N TYR A 557 -15.49 -19.52 17.33
CA TYR A 557 -16.72 -19.20 18.07
C TYR A 557 -16.57 -17.86 18.78
N ALA A 558 -17.56 -16.98 18.71
CA ALA A 558 -17.54 -15.71 19.42
C ALA A 558 -18.83 -15.46 20.20
N GLY A 559 -18.72 -14.95 21.43
CA GLY A 559 -19.90 -14.64 22.25
C GLY A 559 -19.59 -13.97 23.58
N ILE A 560 -20.66 -13.64 24.30
CA ILE A 560 -20.59 -13.00 25.61
C ILE A 560 -20.38 -14.08 26.67
N ASP A 561 -19.32 -13.93 27.47
CA ASP A 561 -18.96 -14.80 28.60
C ASP A 561 -19.23 -16.29 28.33
N VAL A 562 -18.70 -16.79 27.21
CA VAL A 562 -19.04 -18.10 26.63
C VAL A 562 -18.82 -19.25 27.63
N GLU A 563 -17.85 -19.11 28.52
CA GLU A 563 -17.54 -20.08 29.58
C GLU A 563 -18.64 -20.18 30.63
N ARG A 564 -19.37 -19.08 30.85
CA ARG A 564 -20.47 -18.97 31.82
C ARG A 564 -21.83 -19.20 31.17
N SER A 565 -21.93 -19.08 29.85
CA SER A 565 -23.19 -19.26 29.10
C SER A 565 -23.62 -20.72 28.93
N GLY A 566 -22.98 -21.66 29.62
CA GLY A 566 -23.29 -23.09 29.52
C GLY A 566 -22.90 -23.72 28.18
N LEU A 567 -22.25 -22.98 27.26
CA LEU A 567 -22.03 -23.44 25.88
C LEU A 567 -21.24 -24.77 25.77
N PHE A 568 -20.48 -25.06 26.83
CA PHE A 568 -19.63 -26.25 26.90
C PHE A 568 -19.83 -27.06 28.18
N THR A 569 -21.00 -26.92 28.82
CA THR A 569 -21.37 -27.78 29.96
C THR A 569 -21.80 -29.17 29.49
N GLY A 570 -21.82 -30.15 30.40
CA GLY A 570 -22.03 -31.56 30.06
C GLY A 570 -20.78 -32.24 29.47
N THR A 571 -20.80 -33.58 29.37
CA THR A 571 -19.61 -34.36 28.98
C THR A 571 -19.17 -34.08 27.54
N ARG A 572 -20.09 -33.74 26.64
CA ARG A 572 -19.83 -33.52 25.21
C ARG A 572 -19.43 -32.07 24.89
N GLY A 573 -20.09 -31.09 25.49
CA GLY A 573 -19.67 -29.68 25.40
C GLY A 573 -18.23 -29.48 25.90
N ARG A 574 -17.85 -30.16 27.00
CA ARG A 574 -16.47 -30.16 27.51
C ARG A 574 -15.45 -30.74 26.53
N GLN A 575 -15.83 -31.71 25.70
CA GLN A 575 -14.94 -32.25 24.67
C GLN A 575 -14.69 -31.25 23.53
N LEU A 576 -15.70 -30.45 23.17
CA LEU A 576 -15.57 -29.38 22.18
C LEU A 576 -14.72 -28.23 22.71
N ALA A 577 -15.00 -27.74 23.93
CA ALA A 577 -14.19 -26.72 24.60
C ALA A 577 -12.75 -27.16 24.83
N GLY A 578 -12.51 -28.42 25.23
CA GLY A 578 -11.18 -28.94 25.48
C GLY A 578 -10.25 -28.94 24.26
N ARG A 579 -10.79 -28.73 23.06
CA ARG A 579 -10.03 -28.62 21.80
C ARG A 579 -9.83 -27.18 21.32
N CYS A 580 -10.44 -26.22 22.00
CA CYS A 580 -10.41 -24.82 21.61
C CYS A 580 -9.44 -24.01 22.47
N GLY A 581 -8.63 -23.16 21.83
CA GLY A 581 -7.98 -22.06 22.54
C GLY A 581 -9.01 -20.99 22.90
N VAL A 582 -8.84 -20.30 24.03
CA VAL A 582 -9.73 -19.20 24.44
C VAL A 582 -8.96 -17.89 24.45
N ILE A 583 -9.48 -16.87 23.78
CA ILE A 583 -9.02 -15.49 23.85
C ILE A 583 -10.11 -14.66 24.53
N HIS A 584 -9.73 -13.96 25.58
CA HIS A 584 -10.62 -13.02 26.26
C HIS A 584 -10.44 -11.63 25.69
N THR A 585 -11.57 -10.99 25.37
CA THR A 585 -11.64 -9.57 25.09
C THR A 585 -12.25 -8.87 26.29
N SER A 586 -11.66 -7.76 26.71
CA SER A 586 -12.11 -7.00 27.88
C SER A 586 -12.20 -5.52 27.55
N ALA A 587 -12.76 -4.75 28.47
CA ALA A 587 -12.55 -3.31 28.49
C ALA A 587 -11.05 -3.01 28.47
N PHE A 588 -10.67 -1.97 27.74
CA PHE A 588 -9.31 -1.46 27.76
C PHE A 588 -9.04 -0.80 29.12
N PRO A 589 -7.89 -1.07 29.77
CA PRO A 589 -7.49 -0.33 30.96
C PRO A 589 -7.17 1.14 30.61
N ASP A 590 -7.29 2.07 31.57
CA ASP A 590 -6.81 3.48 31.42
C ASP A 590 -5.27 3.52 31.41
N ALA A 591 -4.70 3.00 30.32
CA ALA A 591 -3.29 2.77 30.12
C ALA A 591 -2.84 3.36 28.77
N LYS A 592 -1.56 3.17 28.44
CA LYS A 592 -0.97 3.65 27.18
C LYS A 592 -1.76 3.21 25.95
N GLU A 593 -2.21 1.95 25.94
CA GLU A 593 -2.98 1.36 24.83
C GLU A 593 -4.32 2.07 24.59
N TRP A 594 -5.02 2.48 25.65
CA TRP A 594 -6.25 3.27 25.51
C TRP A 594 -6.01 4.62 24.84
N ARG A 595 -4.94 5.32 25.22
CA ARG A 595 -4.58 6.60 24.57
C ARG A 595 -4.22 6.41 23.09
N GLN A 596 -3.55 5.31 22.75
CA GLN A 596 -3.24 4.96 21.37
C GLN A 596 -4.49 4.66 20.56
N LEU A 597 -5.46 3.94 21.15
CA LEU A 597 -6.76 3.69 20.53
C LEU A 597 -7.53 4.99 20.28
N VAL A 598 -7.56 5.90 21.26
CA VAL A 598 -8.19 7.22 21.12
C VAL A 598 -7.50 8.04 20.03
N ALA A 599 -6.16 8.09 20.01
CA ALA A 599 -5.40 8.79 18.97
C ALA A 599 -5.68 8.22 17.58
N ALA A 600 -5.73 6.89 17.46
CA ALA A 600 -6.04 6.23 16.20
C ALA A 600 -7.47 6.54 15.73
N MET A 601 -8.46 6.59 16.63
CA MET A 601 -9.83 7.01 16.29
C MET A 601 -9.92 8.49 15.93
N GLU A 602 -9.19 9.37 16.63
CA GLU A 602 -9.10 10.80 16.31
C GLU A 602 -8.55 11.03 14.89
N GLY A 603 -7.51 10.28 14.48
CA GLY A 603 -6.95 10.34 13.12
C GLY A 603 -7.92 9.91 12.01
N THR A 604 -9.04 9.26 12.36
CA THR A 604 -10.10 8.92 11.39
C THR A 604 -11.10 10.06 11.15
N LEU A 605 -11.08 11.09 12.00
CA LEU A 605 -12.01 12.21 11.89
C LEU A 605 -11.71 13.02 10.63
N ARG A 606 -12.77 13.41 9.93
CA ARG A 606 -12.74 14.35 8.80
C ARG A 606 -13.57 15.57 9.19
N LEU A 607 -13.05 16.38 10.10
CA LEU A 607 -13.64 17.61 10.64
C LEU A 607 -12.67 18.79 10.43
N HIS A 608 -13.14 19.91 9.89
CA HIS A 608 -12.27 21.04 9.52
C HIS A 608 -11.69 21.78 10.72
N SER A 609 -12.46 21.89 11.80
CA SER A 609 -12.09 22.69 12.99
C SER A 609 -11.62 21.84 14.17
N HIS A 610 -11.35 20.53 13.96
CA HIS A 610 -10.99 19.63 15.05
C HIS A 610 -9.48 19.66 15.33
N PRO A 611 -9.03 20.11 16.52
CA PRO A 611 -7.61 20.17 16.84
C PRO A 611 -7.02 18.78 17.09
N PRO A 612 -5.88 18.43 16.48
CA PRO A 612 -5.18 17.18 16.75
C PRO A 612 -4.82 17.01 18.23
N GLY A 613 -4.96 15.79 18.76
CA GLY A 613 -4.66 15.45 20.15
C GLY A 613 -5.70 15.91 21.17
N SER A 614 -6.79 16.56 20.74
CA SER A 614 -7.84 17.05 21.64
C SER A 614 -8.61 15.91 22.30
N LEU A 615 -8.90 14.82 21.57
CA LEU A 615 -9.50 13.61 22.14
C LEU A 615 -8.52 12.84 23.00
N VAL A 616 -7.23 12.82 22.64
CA VAL A 616 -6.17 12.18 23.45
C VAL A 616 -6.01 12.87 24.80
N ALA A 617 -6.11 14.20 24.85
CA ALA A 617 -6.14 14.95 26.10
C ALA A 617 -7.34 14.57 26.98
N GLU A 618 -8.45 14.19 26.33
CA GLU A 618 -9.70 13.74 26.94
C GLU A 618 -9.75 12.21 27.18
N ALA A 619 -8.66 11.47 26.97
CA ALA A 619 -8.66 10.01 27.03
C ALA A 619 -9.19 9.46 28.36
N ARG A 620 -8.90 10.10 29.50
CA ARG A 620 -9.44 9.67 30.81
C ARG A 620 -10.95 9.92 30.93
N TYR A 621 -11.45 11.02 30.36
CA TYR A 621 -12.88 11.28 30.29
C TYR A 621 -13.56 10.22 29.42
N LEU A 622 -13.03 9.99 28.21
CA LEU A 622 -13.52 8.97 27.28
C LEU A 622 -13.52 7.57 27.91
N HIS A 623 -12.46 7.22 28.65
CA HIS A 623 -12.37 5.94 29.37
C HIS A 623 -13.51 5.78 30.37
N ARG A 624 -13.70 6.77 31.25
CA ARG A 624 -14.78 6.75 32.24
C ARG A 624 -16.16 6.74 31.60
N ARG A 625 -16.37 7.54 30.56
CA ARG A 625 -17.66 7.66 29.86
C ARG A 625 -18.06 6.36 29.16
N THR A 626 -17.08 5.64 28.62
CA THR A 626 -17.32 4.41 27.84
C THR A 626 -17.10 3.14 28.65
N GLY A 627 -16.61 3.23 29.88
CA GLY A 627 -16.15 2.08 30.67
C GLY A 627 -14.96 1.35 30.04
N GLY A 628 -14.17 2.00 29.18
CA GLY A 628 -13.08 1.38 28.41
C GLY A 628 -13.56 0.49 27.25
N MET A 629 -14.84 0.53 26.90
CA MET A 629 -15.43 -0.31 25.86
C MET A 629 -15.22 0.32 24.48
N ILE A 630 -14.49 -0.37 23.60
CA ILE A 630 -14.18 0.12 22.25
C ILE A 630 -15.42 0.37 21.39
N GLY A 631 -16.47 -0.47 21.51
CA GLY A 631 -17.71 -0.29 20.77
C GLY A 631 -18.44 1.00 21.18
N SER A 632 -18.49 1.26 22.49
CA SER A 632 -19.07 2.47 23.07
C SER A 632 -18.26 3.71 22.70
N LEU A 633 -16.93 3.61 22.71
CA LEU A 633 -16.02 4.68 22.27
C LEU A 633 -16.24 5.02 20.79
N ALA A 634 -16.24 4.01 19.92
CA ALA A 634 -16.43 4.19 18.49
C ALA A 634 -17.80 4.83 18.19
N HIS A 635 -18.86 4.43 18.91
CA HIS A 635 -20.17 5.06 18.77
C HIS A 635 -20.14 6.53 19.20
N LEU A 636 -19.59 6.82 20.39
CA LEU A 636 -19.49 8.16 20.94
C LEU A 636 -18.77 9.12 19.99
N ILE A 637 -17.58 8.74 19.51
CA ILE A 637 -16.76 9.58 18.64
C ILE A 637 -17.46 9.81 17.29
N ARG A 638 -18.02 8.77 16.67
CA ARG A 638 -18.71 8.91 15.37
C ARG A 638 -19.96 9.78 15.47
N ALA A 639 -20.79 9.53 16.48
CA ALA A 639 -22.01 10.32 16.68
C ALA A 639 -21.66 11.79 16.98
N ALA A 640 -20.64 12.04 17.81
CA ALA A 640 -20.18 13.40 18.05
C ALA A 640 -19.61 14.06 16.79
N ALA A 641 -18.87 13.32 15.95
CA ALA A 641 -18.34 13.86 14.71
C ALA A 641 -19.45 14.22 13.70
N ILE A 642 -20.43 13.34 13.52
CA ILE A 642 -21.59 13.63 12.66
C ILE A 642 -22.38 14.82 13.20
N GLN A 643 -22.61 14.89 14.52
CA GLN A 643 -23.32 16.01 15.13
C GLN A 643 -22.55 17.33 14.96
N ALA A 644 -21.22 17.30 15.08
CA ALA A 644 -20.35 18.46 14.84
C ALA A 644 -20.41 18.98 13.39
N MET A 645 -20.69 18.11 12.42
CA MET A 645 -20.93 18.52 11.04
C MET A 645 -22.31 19.13 10.87
N LEU A 646 -23.32 18.52 11.48
CA LEU A 646 -24.71 18.96 11.37
C LEU A 646 -24.96 20.31 12.06
N ASP A 647 -24.27 20.60 13.16
CA ASP A 647 -24.34 21.88 13.87
C ASP A 647 -23.31 22.92 13.39
N GLY A 648 -22.42 22.53 12.46
CA GLY A 648 -21.40 23.38 11.87
C GLY A 648 -20.24 23.74 12.81
N THR A 649 -20.17 23.15 14.00
CA THR A 649 -19.05 23.38 14.94
C THR A 649 -17.75 22.78 14.44
N GLU A 650 -17.82 21.74 13.60
CA GLU A 650 -16.68 21.11 12.95
C GLU A 650 -15.60 20.63 13.95
N GLN A 651 -16.00 20.36 15.19
CA GLN A 651 -15.12 19.98 16.29
C GLN A 651 -15.84 19.06 17.29
N VAL A 652 -15.25 17.89 17.57
CA VAL A 652 -15.68 17.08 18.71
C VAL A 652 -15.14 17.70 20.01
N SER A 653 -16.04 18.28 20.81
CA SER A 653 -15.74 18.82 22.14
C SER A 653 -16.32 17.94 23.25
N ARG A 654 -15.85 18.11 24.50
CA ARG A 654 -16.44 17.41 25.65
C ARG A 654 -17.92 17.73 25.81
N ALA A 655 -18.30 19.01 25.68
CA ALA A 655 -19.68 19.44 25.76
C ALA A 655 -20.57 18.74 24.72
N LEU A 656 -20.07 18.58 23.49
CA LEU A 656 -20.77 17.83 22.44
C LEU A 656 -20.90 16.34 22.79
N MET A 657 -19.80 15.72 23.23
CA MET A 657 -19.80 14.31 23.66
C MET A 657 -20.74 14.03 24.83
N ASP A 658 -20.98 15.01 25.72
CA ASP A 658 -21.94 14.88 26.81
C ASP A 658 -23.39 14.80 26.30
N THR A 659 -23.69 15.37 25.12
CA THR A 659 -25.02 15.29 24.49
C THR A 659 -25.28 13.97 23.77
N VAL A 660 -24.22 13.22 23.44
CA VAL A 660 -24.32 11.97 22.71
C VAL A 660 -24.75 10.83 23.64
N LEU A 661 -25.81 10.14 23.25
CA LEU A 661 -26.26 8.92 23.92
C LEU A 661 -25.30 7.77 23.64
N ILE A 662 -24.95 7.02 24.68
CA ILE A 662 -24.15 5.79 24.59
C ILE A 662 -24.98 4.60 25.07
N ASP A 663 -24.50 3.38 24.85
CA ASP A 663 -25.21 2.19 25.31
C ASP A 663 -25.42 2.17 26.83
N TYR A 664 -26.54 1.56 27.24
CA TYR A 664 -26.99 1.54 28.63
C TYR A 664 -25.95 0.93 29.59
N ALA A 665 -25.16 -0.06 29.13
CA ALA A 665 -24.15 -0.72 29.94
C ALA A 665 -22.97 0.22 30.22
N ALA A 666 -22.46 0.93 29.21
CA ALA A 666 -21.45 1.97 29.40
C ALA A 666 -21.97 3.14 30.24
N HIS A 667 -23.21 3.58 30.02
CA HIS A 667 -23.84 4.65 30.79
C HIS A 667 -23.94 4.32 32.29
N THR A 668 -24.35 3.10 32.63
CA THR A 668 -24.47 2.64 34.02
C THR A 668 -23.11 2.41 34.69
N ALA A 669 -22.09 1.95 33.94
CA ALA A 669 -20.73 1.83 34.43
C ALA A 669 -20.09 3.20 34.75
N ALA A 670 -20.33 4.20 33.90
CA ALA A 670 -19.88 5.58 34.12
C ALA A 670 -20.55 6.21 35.36
N ALA A 671 -21.85 5.95 35.57
CA ALA A 671 -22.57 6.46 36.74
C ALA A 671 -22.04 5.88 38.07
N ARG A 672 -21.63 4.61 38.09
CA ARG A 672 -21.05 3.94 39.28
C ARG A 672 -19.62 4.36 39.62
N THR A 673 -18.87 4.89 38.66
CA THR A 673 -17.50 5.39 38.87
C THR A 673 -17.47 6.89 39.21
N ALA A 674 -18.60 7.58 39.05
CA ALA A 674 -18.78 8.99 39.42
C ALA A 674 -19.35 9.18 40.85
N SER A 675 -19.97 8.14 41.42
CA SER A 675 -20.34 8.03 42.85
C SER A 675 -19.18 7.49 43.68
#